data_AF-A0A2N1PZJ8-F1
#
_entry.id   AF-A0A2N1PZJ8-F1
#
_cell.length_a   1.000
_cell.length_b   1.000
_cell.length_c   1.000
_cell.angle_alpha   90.00
_cell.angle_beta   90.00
_cell.angle_gamma   90.00
#
_symmetry.space_group_name_H-M   'P 1'
#
loop_
_entity.id
_entity.type
_entity.pdbx_description
1 polymer ?
#
loop_
_entity_poly.entity_id
_entity_poly.type
_entity_poly.pdbx_seq_one_letter_code
_entity_poly.pdbx_strand_id
1 'polypeptide(L)'
;LTVINLADAYDIPEQTINFYQSHLDENVNYINVSAFLHMMRFGLSEYTISRTDNYKISVTLYGDNETPLKDLTLTLDAKNNFLIYNDFNFHMALTGIGNETYETDLIQTSFASTSIEPYVIDLNPYGIDILENEGTYYIPFELANLVLTGYALSVYHLEDTLYIFDDISSLSSYVLEGDFNAPENSVHLIDYANRYSALIFDYFYGLKDYHEVDSYLKTFDDLNFEVSTTLATFSGKFQNFVYDLDDLHTAIYDYGYDRDYVSSHIEPPLYSKTMTYLNSYLYHCAFSSSQNISMIEYASYYVLNIPTFDDQTKDSLSSLFKNVKPDKDIYINLSCNSGGSIIATVELLTYMTNDPIEISYMNTSTKQVYHETYISKTPRALSNQFYVVTTPVTYSAAHIFTSIVKDMDLGLIIGQPTAGGAAALSVAVLPHNLIMSYSSAMVFLNKNGYMIEDSISPDILMDSYMKASQIIDASTMLYKDRVSYDVIDTSTNQGIDITFDTITLPDHMLIETYKVEYINKDSNQVIKSYEKDTLDFTIEEHITHQSKLIEIRITAFYTYHDKSFNEVIYQSFIDELSEEMSPDTYTLDLGVKYQTTKHTDDDVDYIKLVITETDVYRIKLNDIYQGPNACMMYREDGTKVSGTWHYVLEPGIYYLWVNLSNVAYSYTVEVVQMFDDNVGATDIIVTENETSVTLSFDFEYDTEWISMTLENELLVTISSNQYIPSTFYIARSDGTMYHSHSDYLHFSLQNEFVLPKGTFLFKFHEQMIGSFTFKIKGQLIPNDLSGDDTLEDQRFGILEPGVMDVLFEYNWDKDIYVYETDFVVDLMFLNRDGITICHILENSQNCDTYDKLIHLEPGTHYFSLMSVSQTYPKSNTIEIVVLKDESDENNMIPIVLDEPFEVIIEKDGDIDYYTLSVLETGVYKFLLTDGHSSTITIYDKDSHQLYLQNYGTLYAYLIPGDYVITISENISNMTRVQRYVATVSILDTLDPNPNVIGFDHAYYRTLTGDNTLLNKVFGTLSYSQDKDVYLLTLSTSGVYKYSSLSNITVYLVDQTGKQTLMRNNWTYQLEAGTYYLRVSSQSASDTQILEYDFSFYLNS
;
A
#
# COMPACT_ATOMS: atom_id res chain seq x y z
N LEU A 1 -23.16 42.53 -24.65
CA LEU A 1 -22.47 41.28 -24.26
C LEU A 1 -22.77 40.21 -25.29
N THR A 2 -21.76 39.44 -25.68
CA THR A 2 -21.88 38.23 -26.51
C THR A 2 -22.14 37.03 -25.60
N VAL A 3 -23.04 36.13 -25.97
CA VAL A 3 -23.32 34.91 -25.21
C VAL A 3 -22.63 33.72 -25.87
N ILE A 4 -21.85 32.98 -25.10
CA ILE A 4 -21.17 31.74 -25.49
C ILE A 4 -21.74 30.60 -24.66
N ASN A 5 -22.11 29.53 -25.34
CA ASN A 5 -22.59 28.30 -24.70
C ASN A 5 -21.43 27.35 -24.46
N LEU A 6 -21.17 27.03 -23.20
CA LEU A 6 -20.25 26.00 -22.72
C LEU A 6 -21.02 24.88 -21.98
N ALA A 7 -22.35 24.92 -21.99
CA ALA A 7 -23.16 23.87 -21.39
C ALA A 7 -23.32 22.74 -22.41
N ASP A 8 -22.63 21.62 -22.17
CA ASP A 8 -22.59 20.49 -23.09
C ASP A 8 -23.97 19.82 -23.22
N ALA A 9 -24.77 19.85 -22.15
CA ALA A 9 -26.10 19.26 -22.13
C ALA A 9 -27.15 20.10 -22.87
N TYR A 10 -26.90 21.35 -23.28
CA TYR A 10 -27.93 22.24 -23.80
C TYR A 10 -27.48 23.01 -25.04
N ASP A 11 -28.29 23.01 -26.10
CA ASP A 11 -28.01 23.79 -27.32
C ASP A 11 -28.53 25.23 -27.22
N ILE A 12 -27.74 26.12 -26.60
CA ILE A 12 -28.09 27.53 -26.44
C ILE A 12 -27.46 28.36 -27.59
N PRO A 13 -28.25 29.05 -28.43
CA PRO A 13 -27.72 29.80 -29.57
C PRO A 13 -26.98 31.06 -29.14
N GLU A 14 -25.93 31.40 -29.89
CA GLU A 14 -25.25 32.69 -29.77
C GLU A 14 -26.25 33.85 -29.96
N GLN A 15 -26.20 34.79 -29.04
CA GLN A 15 -27.05 35.97 -29.03
C GLN A 15 -26.37 37.10 -28.26
N THR A 16 -27.00 38.27 -28.26
CA THR A 16 -26.51 39.43 -27.50
C THR A 16 -27.52 39.90 -26.49
N ILE A 17 -27.02 40.32 -25.33
CA ILE A 17 -27.79 40.91 -24.25
C ILE A 17 -27.06 42.14 -23.70
N ASN A 18 -27.82 43.06 -23.08
CA ASN A 18 -27.30 44.30 -22.55
C ASN A 18 -27.38 44.30 -21.03
N PHE A 19 -26.34 44.83 -20.38
CA PHE A 19 -26.44 45.33 -19.02
C PHE A 19 -27.01 46.74 -18.99
N TYR A 20 -27.63 47.05 -17.86
CA TYR A 20 -28.21 48.34 -17.51
C TYR A 20 -27.58 48.76 -16.18
N GLN A 21 -27.43 50.06 -15.97
CA GLN A 21 -26.94 50.60 -14.70
C GLN A 21 -28.04 51.43 -14.06
N SER A 22 -28.14 51.34 -12.73
CA SER A 22 -29.01 52.20 -11.96
C SER A 22 -28.29 53.50 -11.63
N HIS A 23 -29.01 54.63 -11.65
CA HIS A 23 -28.46 55.89 -11.14
C HIS A 23 -28.25 55.88 -9.60
N LEU A 24 -28.78 54.86 -8.92
CA LEU A 24 -28.63 54.68 -7.47
C LEU A 24 -27.35 53.89 -7.12
N ASP A 25 -26.89 53.03 -8.03
CA ASP A 25 -25.65 52.27 -7.88
C ASP A 25 -25.06 51.97 -9.26
N GLU A 26 -24.06 52.78 -9.65
CA GLU A 26 -23.41 52.69 -10.97
C GLU A 26 -22.47 51.48 -11.09
N ASN A 27 -22.17 50.79 -9.99
CA ASN A 27 -21.24 49.65 -9.96
C ASN A 27 -21.95 48.29 -10.00
N VAL A 28 -23.29 48.26 -9.95
CA VAL A 28 -24.08 47.02 -10.07
C VAL A 28 -24.69 46.94 -11.46
N ASN A 29 -24.42 45.84 -12.15
CA ASN A 29 -25.01 45.56 -13.46
C ASN A 29 -26.39 44.94 -13.28
N TYR A 30 -27.40 45.57 -13.87
CA TYR A 30 -28.76 45.08 -13.94
C TYR A 30 -29.06 44.44 -15.29
N ILE A 31 -29.93 43.44 -15.29
CA ILE A 31 -30.37 42.75 -16.49
C ILE A 31 -31.89 42.75 -16.61
N ASN A 32 -32.39 42.86 -17.84
CA ASN A 32 -33.81 42.73 -18.12
C ASN A 32 -34.25 41.27 -17.92
N VAL A 33 -35.16 41.04 -16.98
CA VAL A 33 -35.61 39.69 -16.59
C VAL A 33 -36.17 38.90 -17.77
N SER A 34 -36.97 39.53 -18.64
CA SER A 34 -37.52 38.86 -19.83
C SER A 34 -36.44 38.51 -20.86
N ALA A 35 -35.44 39.38 -21.02
CA ALA A 35 -34.32 39.12 -21.94
C ALA A 35 -33.44 37.97 -21.43
N PHE A 36 -33.18 37.92 -20.13
CA PHE A 36 -32.40 36.85 -19.50
C PHE A 36 -33.10 35.49 -19.60
N LEU A 37 -34.39 35.41 -19.25
CA LEU A 37 -35.17 34.17 -19.41
C LEU A 37 -35.29 33.74 -20.88
N HIS A 38 -35.37 34.69 -21.81
CA HIS A 38 -35.34 34.38 -23.25
C HIS A 38 -33.99 33.83 -23.68
N MET A 39 -32.90 34.37 -23.14
CA MET A 39 -31.54 33.92 -23.40
C MET A 39 -31.37 32.45 -22.99
N MET A 40 -31.86 32.11 -21.80
CA MET A 40 -31.74 30.78 -21.20
C MET A 40 -32.77 29.76 -21.66
N ARG A 41 -33.82 30.16 -22.41
CA ARG A 41 -35.03 29.34 -22.67
C ARG A 41 -34.82 27.93 -23.22
N PHE A 42 -33.68 27.64 -23.85
CA PHE A 42 -33.37 26.32 -24.39
C PHE A 42 -32.82 25.36 -23.33
N GLY A 43 -32.32 25.89 -22.22
CA GLY A 43 -31.91 25.11 -21.05
C GLY A 43 -32.89 25.16 -19.88
N LEU A 44 -34.03 25.87 -20.03
CA LEU A 44 -35.07 25.95 -19.01
C LEU A 44 -36.32 25.16 -19.44
N SER A 45 -37.04 24.64 -18.46
CA SER A 45 -38.37 24.08 -18.66
C SER A 45 -39.36 25.12 -19.17
N GLU A 46 -40.46 24.67 -19.80
CA GLU A 46 -41.50 25.59 -20.29
C GLU A 46 -42.06 26.44 -19.15
N TYR A 47 -42.00 27.76 -19.33
CA TYR A 47 -42.47 28.74 -18.36
C TYR A 47 -43.46 29.73 -18.96
N THR A 48 -44.28 30.31 -18.11
CA THR A 48 -45.19 31.41 -18.45
C THR A 48 -44.91 32.63 -17.59
N ILE A 49 -45.18 33.81 -18.14
CA ILE A 49 -44.99 35.09 -17.45
C ILE A 49 -46.34 35.82 -17.39
N SER A 50 -46.72 36.28 -16.20
CA SER A 50 -47.87 37.16 -15.98
C SER A 50 -47.43 38.49 -15.35
N ARG A 51 -48.05 39.59 -15.79
CA ARG A 51 -47.67 40.98 -15.42
C ARG A 51 -48.89 41.79 -15.00
N THR A 52 -49.64 41.31 -14.01
CA THR A 52 -50.86 42.02 -13.54
C THR A 52 -50.51 43.15 -12.58
N ASP A 53 -49.98 42.79 -11.41
CA ASP A 53 -49.54 43.74 -10.37
C ASP A 53 -48.04 43.57 -10.04
N ASN A 54 -47.52 42.35 -10.17
CA ASN A 54 -46.13 41.97 -10.00
C ASN A 54 -45.65 41.16 -11.23
N TYR A 55 -44.34 40.97 -11.39
CA TYR A 55 -43.78 40.10 -12.44
C TYR A 55 -43.72 38.67 -11.94
N LYS A 56 -44.63 37.81 -12.40
CA LYS A 56 -44.74 36.42 -11.93
C LYS A 56 -44.37 35.44 -13.03
N ILE A 57 -43.39 34.59 -12.72
CA ILE A 57 -42.93 33.47 -13.53
C ILE A 57 -43.59 32.21 -12.98
N SER A 58 -44.14 31.36 -13.86
CA SER A 58 -44.82 30.12 -13.45
C SER A 58 -44.33 28.96 -14.31
N VAL A 59 -43.97 27.87 -13.66
CA VAL A 59 -43.51 26.61 -14.27
C VAL A 59 -44.38 25.48 -13.73
N THR A 60 -44.82 24.60 -14.61
CA THR A 60 -45.62 23.44 -14.24
C THR A 60 -44.70 22.26 -13.99
N LEU A 61 -44.75 21.69 -12.79
CA LEU A 61 -44.12 20.41 -12.49
C LEU A 61 -44.97 19.28 -13.10
N TYR A 62 -44.35 18.44 -13.92
CA TYR A 62 -44.98 17.29 -14.56
C TYR A 62 -44.54 15.98 -13.91
N GLY A 63 -45.45 15.00 -13.81
CA GLY A 63 -45.11 13.61 -13.49
C GLY A 63 -44.85 12.77 -14.74
N ASP A 64 -44.50 11.50 -14.54
CA ASP A 64 -44.02 10.51 -15.55
C ASP A 64 -44.83 10.37 -16.86
N ASN A 65 -46.07 10.86 -16.94
CA ASN A 65 -46.91 10.85 -18.14
C ASN A 65 -47.28 12.27 -18.62
N GLU A 66 -46.38 13.25 -18.45
CA GLU A 66 -46.64 14.68 -18.70
C GLU A 66 -47.90 15.18 -17.99
N THR A 67 -48.23 14.58 -16.84
CA THR A 67 -49.43 14.96 -16.10
C THR A 67 -49.08 16.14 -15.21
N PRO A 68 -49.76 17.30 -15.33
CA PRO A 68 -49.49 18.45 -14.47
C PRO A 68 -49.73 18.09 -13.01
N LEU A 69 -48.68 18.13 -12.20
CA LEU A 69 -48.76 17.88 -10.76
C LEU A 69 -49.07 19.18 -10.02
N LYS A 70 -48.30 20.23 -10.30
CA LYS A 70 -48.38 21.49 -9.56
C LYS A 70 -47.72 22.65 -10.32
N ASP A 71 -48.31 23.84 -10.22
CA ASP A 71 -47.68 25.07 -10.70
C ASP A 71 -46.80 25.69 -9.61
N LEU A 72 -45.51 25.84 -9.89
CA LEU A 72 -44.53 26.51 -9.04
C LEU A 72 -44.25 27.90 -9.61
N THR A 73 -44.10 28.89 -8.75
CA THR A 73 -44.08 30.29 -9.17
C THR A 73 -43.11 31.13 -8.35
N LEU A 74 -42.31 31.94 -9.05
CA LEU A 74 -41.52 33.03 -8.51
C LEU A 74 -42.17 34.36 -8.91
N THR A 75 -42.47 35.20 -7.92
CA THR A 75 -42.99 36.55 -8.14
C THR A 75 -41.96 37.59 -7.68
N LEU A 76 -41.60 38.49 -8.59
CA LEU A 76 -40.77 39.66 -8.30
C LEU A 76 -41.70 40.83 -7.94
N ASP A 77 -41.67 41.24 -6.68
CA ASP A 77 -42.43 42.38 -6.16
C ASP A 77 -41.50 43.58 -6.00
N ALA A 78 -41.41 44.41 -7.04
CA ALA A 78 -40.57 45.61 -7.05
C ALA A 78 -41.02 46.67 -6.04
N LYS A 79 -42.29 46.66 -5.61
CA LYS A 79 -42.83 47.67 -4.71
C LYS A 79 -42.41 47.43 -3.27
N ASN A 80 -42.44 46.16 -2.83
CA ASN A 80 -42.03 45.77 -1.48
C ASN A 80 -40.57 45.27 -1.45
N ASN A 81 -39.97 45.08 -2.62
CA ASN A 81 -38.62 44.54 -2.83
C ASN A 81 -38.48 43.09 -2.33
N PHE A 82 -39.45 42.25 -2.71
CA PHE A 82 -39.53 40.85 -2.29
C PHE A 82 -39.41 39.88 -3.46
N LEU A 83 -38.80 38.72 -3.20
CA LEU A 83 -38.99 37.50 -3.98
C LEU A 83 -40.03 36.63 -3.27
N ILE A 84 -41.09 36.26 -3.97
CA ILE A 84 -42.18 35.48 -3.38
C ILE A 84 -42.31 34.16 -4.15
N TYR A 85 -42.03 33.07 -3.45
CA TYR A 85 -42.17 31.70 -3.92
C TYR A 85 -43.45 31.11 -3.34
N ASN A 86 -44.27 30.48 -4.18
CA ASN A 86 -45.34 29.63 -3.64
C ASN A 86 -44.79 28.27 -3.17
N ASP A 87 -43.62 27.89 -3.67
CA ASP A 87 -42.86 26.68 -3.38
C ASP A 87 -41.42 26.93 -3.85
N PHE A 88 -40.44 26.66 -2.99
CA PHE A 88 -39.03 26.94 -3.28
C PHE A 88 -38.42 25.92 -4.27
N ASN A 89 -39.09 24.78 -4.51
CA ASN A 89 -38.73 23.85 -5.59
C ASN A 89 -38.97 24.41 -7.00
N PHE A 90 -39.41 25.67 -7.11
CA PHE A 90 -39.42 26.41 -8.37
C PHE A 90 -38.10 26.26 -9.14
N HIS A 91 -36.94 26.30 -8.48
CA HIS A 91 -35.63 26.18 -9.13
C HIS A 91 -35.42 24.81 -9.79
N MET A 92 -35.84 23.73 -9.12
CA MET A 92 -35.83 22.39 -9.68
C MET A 92 -36.75 22.29 -10.90
N ALA A 93 -37.99 22.76 -10.79
CA ALA A 93 -38.93 22.70 -11.91
C ALA A 93 -38.52 23.60 -13.09
N LEU A 94 -37.84 24.72 -12.84
CA LEU A 94 -37.36 25.62 -13.88
C LEU A 94 -36.23 25.00 -14.72
N THR A 95 -35.52 24.01 -14.18
CA THR A 95 -34.43 23.32 -14.87
C THR A 95 -34.98 22.53 -16.06
N GLY A 96 -34.42 22.75 -17.25
CA GLY A 96 -34.80 22.02 -18.47
C GLY A 96 -34.14 20.64 -18.56
N ILE A 97 -34.72 19.74 -19.34
CA ILE A 97 -34.13 18.41 -19.61
C ILE A 97 -32.99 18.59 -20.63
N GLY A 98 -31.77 18.24 -20.23
CA GLY A 98 -30.59 18.28 -21.10
C GLY A 98 -30.54 17.11 -22.10
N ASN A 99 -29.65 17.21 -23.08
CA ASN A 99 -29.41 16.21 -24.13
C ASN A 99 -28.75 14.93 -23.58
N GLU A 100 -28.01 15.03 -22.48
CA GLU A 100 -27.34 13.92 -21.79
C GLU A 100 -28.18 13.48 -20.58
N THR A 101 -29.22 12.67 -20.84
CA THR A 101 -30.01 12.09 -19.75
C THR A 101 -29.44 10.73 -19.36
N TYR A 102 -29.25 10.52 -18.05
CA TYR A 102 -28.93 9.20 -17.50
C TYR A 102 -30.04 8.21 -17.88
N GLU A 103 -29.77 7.27 -18.78
CA GLU A 103 -30.75 6.28 -19.21
C GLU A 103 -31.03 5.28 -18.08
N THR A 104 -32.12 5.43 -17.34
CA THR A 104 -32.49 4.56 -16.23
C THR A 104 -33.59 3.55 -16.57
N ASP A 105 -33.52 2.37 -15.95
CA ASP A 105 -34.63 1.39 -15.96
C ASP A 105 -35.56 1.54 -14.74
N LEU A 106 -35.33 2.56 -13.91
CA LEU A 106 -36.11 2.85 -12.73
C LEU A 106 -37.45 3.51 -13.12
N ILE A 107 -38.47 3.22 -12.33
CA ILE A 107 -39.79 3.83 -12.43
C ILE A 107 -40.08 4.50 -11.09
N GLN A 108 -40.40 5.79 -11.13
CA GLN A 108 -40.89 6.49 -9.95
C GLN A 108 -42.37 6.14 -9.75
N THR A 109 -42.67 5.43 -8.68
CA THR A 109 -44.02 4.94 -8.39
C THR A 109 -44.84 5.88 -7.52
N SER A 110 -44.16 6.75 -6.76
CA SER A 110 -44.77 7.68 -5.84
C SER A 110 -43.95 8.97 -5.72
N PHE A 111 -44.66 10.08 -5.52
CA PHE A 111 -44.13 11.37 -5.13
C PHE A 111 -45.08 11.97 -4.09
N ALA A 112 -44.57 12.28 -2.90
CA ALA A 112 -45.34 12.94 -1.85
C ALA A 112 -44.56 14.11 -1.26
N SER A 113 -45.26 15.14 -0.79
CA SER A 113 -44.64 16.25 -0.05
C SER A 113 -45.56 16.83 1.01
N THR A 114 -44.99 17.49 2.01
CA THR A 114 -45.75 18.18 3.07
C THR A 114 -46.34 19.51 2.57
N SER A 115 -47.42 19.99 3.21
CA SER A 115 -48.09 21.26 2.85
C SER A 115 -47.18 22.48 3.06
N ILE A 116 -47.38 23.54 2.26
CA ILE A 116 -46.49 24.69 2.15
C ILE A 116 -47.19 25.98 2.57
N GLU A 117 -46.44 26.86 3.24
CA GLU A 117 -46.70 28.30 3.30
C GLU A 117 -45.81 29.03 2.27
N PRO A 118 -46.31 30.02 1.52
CA PRO A 118 -45.49 30.81 0.60
C PRO A 118 -44.22 31.33 1.28
N TYR A 119 -43.08 31.18 0.61
CA TYR A 119 -41.79 31.63 1.12
C TYR A 119 -41.46 33.01 0.54
N VAL A 120 -41.14 33.96 1.43
CA VAL A 120 -40.88 35.35 1.06
C VAL A 120 -39.46 35.71 1.47
N ILE A 121 -38.66 36.15 0.50
CA ILE A 121 -37.33 36.69 0.72
C ILE A 121 -37.42 38.22 0.67
N ASP A 122 -37.05 38.87 1.77
CA ASP A 122 -36.90 40.33 1.84
C ASP A 122 -35.49 40.74 1.40
N LEU A 123 -35.38 41.49 0.29
CA LEU A 123 -34.10 41.93 -0.25
C LEU A 123 -33.59 43.23 0.38
N ASN A 124 -34.44 43.96 1.12
CA ASN A 124 -34.06 45.25 1.71
C ASN A 124 -32.86 45.16 2.68
N PRO A 125 -32.74 44.16 3.57
CA PRO A 125 -31.57 44.03 4.46
C PRO A 125 -30.24 43.86 3.73
N TYR A 126 -30.29 43.30 2.52
CA TYR A 126 -29.12 43.07 1.68
C TYR A 126 -28.84 44.25 0.74
N GLY A 127 -29.72 45.26 0.70
CA GLY A 127 -29.63 46.42 -0.19
C GLY A 127 -29.51 46.01 -1.67
N ILE A 128 -30.30 45.02 -2.06
CA ILE A 128 -30.44 44.49 -3.42
C ILE A 128 -31.82 44.91 -3.89
N ASP A 129 -31.93 45.58 -5.04
CA ASP A 129 -33.18 46.18 -5.49
C ASP A 129 -33.77 45.46 -6.72
N ILE A 130 -35.08 45.25 -6.72
CA ILE A 130 -35.85 44.92 -7.91
C ILE A 130 -36.39 46.23 -8.51
N LEU A 131 -35.98 46.56 -9.73
CA LEU A 131 -36.38 47.79 -10.40
C LEU A 131 -37.47 47.52 -11.43
N GLU A 132 -38.49 48.40 -11.46
CA GLU A 132 -39.55 48.39 -12.46
C GLU A 132 -39.59 49.73 -13.18
N ASN A 133 -39.56 49.69 -14.51
CA ASN A 133 -39.69 50.87 -15.36
C ASN A 133 -40.58 50.55 -16.57
N GLU A 134 -41.70 51.27 -16.68
CA GLU A 134 -42.69 51.12 -17.77
C GLU A 134 -43.13 49.65 -18.01
N GLY A 135 -43.33 48.87 -16.95
CA GLY A 135 -43.71 47.45 -17.00
C GLY A 135 -42.58 46.49 -17.34
N THR A 136 -41.34 46.98 -17.40
CA THR A 136 -40.12 46.19 -17.58
C THR A 136 -39.39 46.04 -16.25
N TYR A 137 -39.02 44.80 -15.92
CA TYR A 137 -38.37 44.46 -14.67
C TYR A 137 -36.88 44.23 -14.89
N TYR A 138 -36.08 44.80 -13.98
CA TYR A 138 -34.65 44.67 -13.94
C TYR A 138 -34.22 44.22 -12.55
N ILE A 139 -33.31 43.26 -12.49
CA ILE A 139 -32.67 42.82 -11.25
C ILE A 139 -31.15 42.76 -11.47
N PRO A 140 -30.34 42.78 -10.41
CA PRO A 140 -28.90 42.59 -10.55
C PRO A 140 -28.58 41.28 -11.26
N PHE A 141 -27.52 41.28 -12.07
CA PHE A 141 -27.13 40.13 -12.88
C PHE A 141 -26.90 38.87 -12.04
N GLU A 142 -26.21 38.99 -10.91
CA GLU A 142 -25.92 37.86 -10.03
C GLU A 142 -27.20 37.33 -9.41
N LEU A 143 -28.15 38.20 -9.03
CA LEU A 143 -29.47 37.77 -8.56
C LEU A 143 -30.26 37.04 -9.66
N ALA A 144 -30.21 37.51 -10.91
CA ALA A 144 -30.82 36.81 -12.04
C ALA A 144 -30.19 35.43 -12.24
N ASN A 145 -28.86 35.34 -12.14
CA ASN A 145 -28.12 34.09 -12.22
C ASN A 145 -28.58 33.12 -11.11
N LEU A 146 -28.67 33.59 -9.86
CA LEU A 146 -29.09 32.76 -8.73
C LEU A 146 -30.52 32.24 -8.84
N VAL A 147 -31.47 33.06 -9.31
CA VAL A 147 -32.90 32.73 -9.20
C VAL A 147 -33.59 32.30 -10.50
N LEU A 148 -32.94 32.50 -11.66
CA LEU A 148 -33.56 32.28 -12.98
C LEU A 148 -32.85 31.27 -13.88
N THR A 149 -31.80 30.59 -13.42
CA THR A 149 -31.09 29.56 -14.21
C THR A 149 -31.46 28.13 -13.84
N GLY A 150 -32.21 27.93 -12.75
CA GLY A 150 -32.48 26.59 -12.20
C GLY A 150 -31.27 26.05 -11.44
N TYR A 151 -31.18 24.72 -11.29
CA TYR A 151 -30.02 24.07 -10.65
C TYR A 151 -28.94 23.61 -11.63
N ALA A 152 -29.28 23.41 -12.90
CA ALA A 152 -28.35 22.82 -13.89
C ALA A 152 -27.49 23.83 -14.63
N LEU A 153 -27.81 25.13 -14.60
CA LEU A 153 -27.12 26.13 -15.39
C LEU A 153 -26.64 27.29 -14.54
N SER A 154 -25.53 27.86 -14.94
CA SER A 154 -24.97 29.09 -14.40
C SER A 154 -24.42 29.95 -15.51
N VAL A 155 -24.37 31.26 -15.27
CA VAL A 155 -23.85 32.26 -16.22
C VAL A 155 -22.66 32.98 -15.59
N TYR A 156 -21.53 32.97 -16.28
CA TYR A 156 -20.31 33.66 -15.88
C TYR A 156 -20.04 34.85 -16.78
N HIS A 157 -19.74 36.01 -16.21
CA HIS A 157 -19.48 37.24 -16.96
C HIS A 157 -17.98 37.55 -16.99
N LEU A 158 -17.41 37.67 -18.19
CA LEU A 158 -16.03 38.10 -18.39
C LEU A 158 -15.96 39.12 -19.54
N GLU A 159 -15.48 40.32 -19.22
CA GLU A 159 -15.37 41.45 -20.16
C GLU A 159 -16.67 41.74 -20.91
N ASP A 160 -16.72 41.48 -22.22
CA ASP A 160 -17.89 41.69 -23.07
C ASP A 160 -18.65 40.38 -23.36
N THR A 161 -18.36 39.30 -22.63
CA THR A 161 -18.87 37.94 -22.89
C THR A 161 -19.57 37.34 -21.68
N LEU A 162 -20.69 36.65 -21.92
CA LEU A 162 -21.37 35.79 -20.95
C LEU A 162 -21.19 34.33 -21.37
N TYR A 163 -20.62 33.53 -20.48
CA TYR A 163 -20.46 32.09 -20.65
C TYR A 163 -21.56 31.37 -19.89
N ILE A 164 -22.35 30.56 -20.57
CA ILE A 164 -23.34 29.69 -19.93
C ILE A 164 -22.69 28.32 -19.75
N PHE A 165 -22.73 27.76 -18.56
CA PHE A 165 -22.11 26.47 -18.23
C PHE A 165 -23.02 25.65 -17.31
N ASP A 166 -22.91 24.33 -17.41
CA ASP A 166 -23.55 23.31 -16.57
C ASP A 166 -22.53 22.59 -15.67
N ASP A 167 -21.25 22.57 -16.07
CA ASP A 167 -20.12 22.07 -15.29
C ASP A 167 -19.03 23.15 -15.13
N ILE A 168 -18.49 23.31 -13.93
CA ILE A 168 -17.36 24.20 -13.65
C ILE A 168 -16.12 23.76 -14.46
N SER A 169 -15.97 22.46 -14.73
CA SER A 169 -14.85 21.94 -15.51
C SER A 169 -14.82 22.51 -16.94
N SER A 170 -15.98 22.63 -17.60
CA SER A 170 -16.08 23.20 -18.95
C SER A 170 -15.69 24.67 -18.96
N LEU A 171 -16.11 25.43 -17.95
CA LEU A 171 -15.73 26.83 -17.76
C LEU A 171 -14.24 27.02 -17.48
N SER A 172 -13.63 26.14 -16.66
CA SER A 172 -12.25 26.25 -16.20
C SER A 172 -11.24 26.37 -17.36
N SER A 173 -11.47 25.64 -18.45
CA SER A 173 -10.62 25.69 -19.65
C SER A 173 -10.55 27.06 -20.33
N TYR A 174 -11.60 27.88 -20.19
CA TYR A 174 -11.67 29.23 -20.75
C TYR A 174 -11.27 30.31 -19.74
N VAL A 175 -11.60 30.08 -18.48
CA VAL A 175 -11.42 31.05 -17.39
C VAL A 175 -9.99 31.04 -16.84
N LEU A 176 -9.28 29.91 -16.87
CA LEU A 176 -7.90 29.80 -16.37
C LEU A 176 -6.84 30.43 -17.32
N GLU A 177 -7.14 30.58 -18.62
CA GLU A 177 -6.22 31.17 -19.60
C GLU A 177 -6.45 32.68 -19.83
N GLY A 178 -7.54 33.25 -19.33
CA GLY A 178 -7.92 34.65 -19.52
C GLY A 178 -7.18 35.61 -18.59
N ASP A 179 -6.76 36.77 -19.11
CA ASP A 179 -6.15 37.86 -18.33
C ASP A 179 -7.27 38.71 -17.69
N PHE A 180 -7.38 38.69 -16.35
CA PHE A 180 -8.42 39.41 -15.62
C PHE A 180 -7.95 40.83 -15.34
N ASN A 181 -8.45 41.79 -16.11
CA ASN A 181 -8.36 43.20 -15.71
C ASN A 181 -9.35 43.44 -14.56
N ALA A 182 -8.88 43.30 -13.32
CA ALA A 182 -9.68 43.67 -12.15
C ALA A 182 -10.17 45.12 -12.31
N PRO A 183 -11.47 45.41 -12.13
CA PRO A 183 -11.92 46.79 -12.06
C PRO A 183 -11.18 47.52 -10.94
N GLU A 184 -11.02 48.84 -11.06
CA GLU A 184 -10.41 49.65 -9.99
C GLU A 184 -11.15 49.36 -8.67
N ASN A 185 -10.43 48.85 -7.65
CA ASN A 185 -10.99 48.39 -6.37
C ASN A 185 -12.07 49.35 -5.87
N SER A 186 -13.34 48.95 -6.00
CA SER A 186 -14.47 49.78 -5.57
C SER A 186 -15.01 49.23 -4.25
N VAL A 187 -15.05 50.09 -3.24
CA VAL A 187 -15.65 49.78 -1.93
C VAL A 187 -17.10 49.31 -2.09
N HIS A 188 -17.79 49.79 -3.13
CA HIS A 188 -19.15 49.38 -3.48
C HIS A 188 -19.24 47.93 -3.98
N LEU A 189 -18.30 47.45 -4.80
CA LEU A 189 -18.30 46.07 -5.27
C LEU A 189 -18.03 45.09 -4.12
N ILE A 190 -17.11 45.44 -3.21
CA ILE A 190 -16.83 44.64 -2.00
C ILE A 190 -18.07 44.57 -1.11
N ASP A 191 -18.72 45.71 -0.87
CA ASP A 191 -19.94 45.78 -0.07
C ASP A 191 -21.10 44.99 -0.69
N TYR A 192 -21.28 45.08 -2.02
CA TYR A 192 -22.26 44.27 -2.74
C TYR A 192 -21.92 42.77 -2.69
N ALA A 193 -20.65 42.39 -2.87
CA ALA A 193 -20.22 41.00 -2.74
C ALA A 193 -20.48 40.43 -1.34
N ASN A 194 -20.23 41.22 -0.28
CA ASN A 194 -20.51 40.85 1.09
C ASN A 194 -22.01 40.60 1.32
N ARG A 195 -22.85 41.60 0.98
CA ARG A 195 -24.31 41.52 1.17
C ARG A 195 -24.95 40.42 0.31
N TYR A 196 -24.49 40.24 -0.93
CA TYR A 196 -24.97 39.18 -1.81
C TYR A 196 -24.56 37.78 -1.31
N SER A 197 -23.33 37.62 -0.81
CA SER A 197 -22.90 36.36 -0.20
C SER A 197 -23.76 36.02 1.01
N ALA A 198 -24.07 37.00 1.87
CA ALA A 198 -24.97 36.79 3.01
C ALA A 198 -26.38 36.36 2.56
N LEU A 199 -26.91 36.91 1.45
CA LEU A 199 -28.20 36.48 0.88
C LEU A 199 -28.18 35.00 0.47
N ILE A 200 -27.11 34.55 -0.21
CA ILE A 200 -26.94 33.15 -0.60
C ILE A 200 -26.98 32.26 0.64
N PHE A 201 -26.15 32.58 1.64
CA PHE A 201 -26.05 31.76 2.85
C PHE A 201 -27.31 31.82 3.73
N ASP A 202 -28.10 32.89 3.66
CA ASP A 202 -29.34 33.01 4.43
C ASP A 202 -30.52 32.21 3.88
N TYR A 203 -30.61 32.04 2.55
CA TYR A 203 -31.82 31.53 1.90
C TYR A 203 -31.59 30.32 0.99
N PHE A 204 -30.38 30.14 0.47
CA PHE A 204 -30.05 29.11 -0.51
C PHE A 204 -29.09 28.05 0.04
N TYR A 205 -28.26 28.40 1.03
CA TYR A 205 -27.40 27.45 1.73
C TYR A 205 -28.20 26.57 2.69
N GLY A 206 -28.19 25.26 2.45
CA GLY A 206 -29.07 24.33 3.14
C GLY A 206 -28.69 24.02 4.58
N LEU A 207 -27.44 24.24 4.96
CA LEU A 207 -26.91 23.88 6.27
C LEU A 207 -26.93 25.04 7.27
N LYS A 208 -27.58 26.16 6.95
CA LYS A 208 -27.73 27.29 7.88
C LYS A 208 -28.23 26.87 9.27
N ASP A 209 -29.32 26.10 9.31
CA ASP A 209 -29.91 25.64 10.57
C ASP A 209 -29.07 24.55 11.23
N TYR A 210 -28.34 23.75 10.44
CA TYR A 210 -27.39 22.76 10.95
C TYR A 210 -26.24 23.43 11.71
N HIS A 211 -25.76 24.58 11.20
CA HIS A 211 -24.76 25.43 11.85
C HIS A 211 -25.33 26.36 12.94
N GLU A 212 -26.61 26.24 13.27
CA GLU A 212 -27.30 27.08 14.25
C GLU A 212 -27.17 28.59 13.97
N VAL A 213 -27.13 28.98 12.69
CA VAL A 213 -26.97 30.39 12.27
C VAL A 213 -28.33 31.04 12.03
N ASP A 214 -28.65 32.09 12.79
CA ASP A 214 -29.88 32.89 12.58
C ASP A 214 -29.81 33.72 11.28
N SER A 215 -28.69 34.42 11.07
CA SER A 215 -28.45 35.20 9.85
C SER A 215 -26.97 35.36 9.52
N TYR A 216 -26.62 35.18 8.25
CA TYR A 216 -25.27 35.40 7.74
C TYR A 216 -24.91 36.87 7.55
N LEU A 217 -25.88 37.79 7.44
CA LEU A 217 -25.60 39.22 7.54
C LEU A 217 -24.92 39.55 8.88
N LYS A 218 -25.51 39.07 9.98
CA LYS A 218 -24.93 39.25 11.31
C LYS A 218 -23.60 38.52 11.47
N THR A 219 -23.50 37.31 10.93
CA THR A 219 -22.25 36.53 11.00
C THR A 219 -21.11 37.25 10.28
N PHE A 220 -21.36 37.82 9.10
CA PHE A 220 -20.34 38.56 8.34
C PHE A 220 -19.98 39.89 9.01
N ASP A 221 -20.95 40.58 9.62
CA ASP A 221 -20.68 41.75 10.47
C ASP A 221 -19.80 41.37 11.68
N ASP A 222 -20.09 40.26 12.37
CA ASP A 222 -19.30 39.78 13.51
C ASP A 222 -17.86 39.37 13.08
N LEU A 223 -17.69 38.90 11.84
CA LEU A 223 -16.39 38.61 11.21
C LEU A 223 -15.71 39.85 10.59
N ASN A 224 -16.31 41.03 10.77
CA ASN A 224 -15.83 42.34 10.33
C ASN A 224 -15.59 42.42 8.80
N PHE A 225 -16.46 41.80 7.99
CA PHE A 225 -16.33 41.83 6.52
C PHE A 225 -16.39 43.24 5.95
N GLU A 226 -17.13 44.15 6.59
CA GLU A 226 -17.28 45.57 6.25
C GLU A 226 -15.98 46.39 6.33
N VAL A 227 -14.95 45.86 7.00
CA VAL A 227 -13.62 46.51 7.10
C VAL A 227 -12.75 46.19 5.87
N SER A 228 -13.16 45.28 4.99
CA SER A 228 -12.39 44.88 3.82
C SER A 228 -12.30 46.04 2.81
N THR A 229 -11.10 46.56 2.60
CA THR A 229 -10.87 47.71 1.70
C THR A 229 -10.40 47.31 0.30
N THR A 230 -10.08 46.03 0.09
CA THR A 230 -9.73 45.46 -1.21
C THR A 230 -10.46 44.13 -1.43
N LEU A 231 -10.69 43.77 -2.68
CA LEU A 231 -11.30 42.49 -3.05
C LEU A 231 -10.47 41.31 -2.48
N ALA A 232 -9.15 41.30 -2.64
CA ALA A 232 -8.28 40.28 -2.04
C ALA A 232 -8.45 40.11 -0.51
N THR A 233 -8.67 41.20 0.25
CA THR A 233 -8.94 41.08 1.70
C THR A 233 -10.31 40.47 2.00
N PHE A 234 -11.32 40.79 1.18
CA PHE A 234 -12.64 40.16 1.26
C PHE A 234 -12.53 38.66 0.91
N SER A 235 -11.92 38.33 -0.22
CA SER A 235 -11.78 36.96 -0.73
C SER A 235 -11.01 36.06 0.23
N GLY A 236 -9.93 36.56 0.85
CA GLY A 236 -9.21 35.82 1.89
C GLY A 236 -10.05 35.60 3.17
N LYS A 237 -10.87 36.58 3.59
CA LYS A 237 -11.81 36.37 4.71
C LYS A 237 -12.92 35.39 4.36
N PHE A 238 -13.44 35.49 3.14
CA PHE A 238 -14.48 34.63 2.63
C PHE A 238 -14.01 33.17 2.52
N GLN A 239 -12.78 32.95 2.06
CA GLN A 239 -12.13 31.64 2.07
C GLN A 239 -12.03 31.04 3.47
N ASN A 240 -11.58 31.83 4.47
CA ASN A 240 -11.56 31.37 5.87
C ASN A 240 -12.95 30.97 6.36
N PHE A 241 -13.96 31.81 6.09
CA PHE A 241 -15.34 31.51 6.43
C PHE A 241 -15.82 30.20 5.77
N VAL A 242 -15.56 30.00 4.48
CA VAL A 242 -15.93 28.77 3.76
C VAL A 242 -15.27 27.53 4.38
N TYR A 243 -13.99 27.58 4.73
CA TYR A 243 -13.33 26.44 5.39
C TYR A 243 -13.80 26.22 6.83
N ASP A 244 -14.13 27.30 7.56
CA ASP A 244 -14.67 27.21 8.92
C ASP A 244 -16.07 26.59 8.97
N LEU A 245 -16.82 26.55 7.85
CA LEU A 245 -18.07 25.81 7.76
C LEU A 245 -17.86 24.29 7.83
N ASP A 246 -16.64 23.80 7.56
CA ASP A 246 -16.31 22.38 7.51
C ASP A 246 -17.30 21.53 6.68
N ASP A 247 -17.63 22.07 5.51
CA ASP A 247 -18.60 21.51 4.56
C ASP A 247 -17.90 21.19 3.24
N LEU A 248 -17.76 19.90 2.95
CA LEU A 248 -17.08 19.39 1.75
C LEU A 248 -17.80 19.73 0.43
N HIS A 249 -19.10 20.08 0.46
CA HIS A 249 -19.84 20.54 -0.73
C HIS A 249 -19.66 22.04 -0.96
N THR A 250 -19.17 22.79 0.02
CA THR A 250 -18.94 24.23 -0.10
C THR A 250 -17.46 24.53 -0.33
N ALA A 251 -17.10 24.80 -1.58
CA ALA A 251 -15.72 25.01 -1.99
C ALA A 251 -15.59 26.17 -2.99
N ILE A 252 -14.49 26.92 -2.90
CA ILE A 252 -14.15 27.97 -3.87
C ILE A 252 -13.31 27.33 -4.98
N TYR A 253 -13.74 27.50 -6.23
CA TYR A 253 -13.03 26.98 -7.41
C TYR A 253 -12.17 28.03 -8.10
N ASP A 254 -12.61 29.29 -8.09
CA ASP A 254 -11.89 30.40 -8.69
C ASP A 254 -12.18 31.69 -7.95
N TYR A 255 -11.18 32.54 -7.74
CA TYR A 255 -11.31 33.82 -7.02
C TYR A 255 -11.69 35.00 -7.93
N GLY A 256 -11.99 34.76 -9.21
CA GLY A 256 -12.39 35.80 -10.15
C GLY A 256 -11.34 36.89 -10.29
N TYR A 257 -11.74 38.14 -10.03
CA TYR A 257 -10.84 39.30 -10.15
C TYR A 257 -9.63 39.28 -9.19
N ASP A 258 -9.63 38.42 -8.16
CA ASP A 258 -8.54 38.34 -7.17
C ASP A 258 -7.62 37.13 -7.34
N ARG A 259 -7.76 36.35 -8.41
CA ARG A 259 -7.03 35.09 -8.60
C ARG A 259 -5.53 35.19 -8.32
N ASP A 260 -4.87 36.26 -8.79
CA ASP A 260 -3.44 36.46 -8.64
C ASP A 260 -3.01 37.00 -7.27
N TYR A 261 -3.97 37.43 -6.44
CA TYR A 261 -3.74 38.14 -5.19
C TYR A 261 -4.10 37.32 -3.94
N VAL A 262 -4.90 36.26 -4.07
CA VAL A 262 -5.26 35.36 -2.97
C VAL A 262 -4.31 34.19 -2.95
N SER A 263 -3.53 34.07 -1.88
CA SER A 263 -2.73 32.88 -1.61
C SER A 263 -3.66 31.75 -1.19
N SER A 264 -3.78 30.70 -2.01
CA SER A 264 -4.58 29.50 -1.74
C SER A 264 -4.06 28.63 -0.57
N HIS A 265 -3.11 29.11 0.23
CA HIS A 265 -2.37 28.32 1.23
C HIS A 265 -3.07 28.22 2.59
N ILE A 266 -4.40 28.36 2.63
CA ILE A 266 -5.16 28.21 3.87
C ILE A 266 -5.53 26.74 4.01
N GLU A 267 -4.78 26.05 4.86
CA GLU A 267 -5.12 24.70 5.30
C GLU A 267 -6.46 24.71 6.05
N PRO A 268 -7.36 23.74 5.78
CA PRO A 268 -8.62 23.64 6.50
C PRO A 268 -8.37 23.52 8.01
N PRO A 269 -9.35 23.88 8.86
CA PRO A 269 -9.25 23.70 10.29
C PRO A 269 -8.85 22.27 10.59
N LEU A 270 -7.97 22.11 11.55
CA LEU A 270 -7.35 20.83 11.79
C LEU A 270 -8.29 20.06 12.76
N TYR A 271 -8.49 18.76 12.52
CA TYR A 271 -9.69 17.94 12.89
C TYR A 271 -10.99 18.18 12.10
N SER A 272 -10.99 19.06 11.09
CA SER A 272 -12.19 19.22 10.26
C SER A 272 -12.51 17.93 9.50
N LYS A 273 -13.79 17.73 9.19
CA LYS A 273 -14.25 16.70 8.23
C LYS A 273 -13.46 16.82 6.93
N THR A 274 -13.21 18.05 6.48
CA THR A 274 -12.39 18.33 5.29
C THR A 274 -10.99 17.75 5.41
N MET A 275 -10.29 17.98 6.52
CA MET A 275 -8.94 17.44 6.73
C MET A 275 -8.95 15.92 6.86
N THR A 276 -9.94 15.36 7.55
CA THR A 276 -10.11 13.90 7.70
C THR A 276 -10.32 13.24 6.34
N TYR A 277 -11.16 13.82 5.49
CA TYR A 277 -11.40 13.39 4.13
C TYR A 277 -10.12 13.44 3.29
N LEU A 278 -9.39 14.58 3.30
CA LEU A 278 -8.16 14.75 2.53
C LEU A 278 -7.08 13.73 2.92
N ASN A 279 -6.83 13.55 4.21
CA ASN A 279 -5.86 12.57 4.72
C ASN A 279 -6.24 11.15 4.32
N SER A 280 -7.52 10.81 4.46
CA SER A 280 -8.04 9.49 4.09
C SER A 280 -7.96 9.25 2.58
N TYR A 281 -8.23 10.27 1.77
CA TYR A 281 -8.13 10.21 0.32
C TYR A 281 -6.68 9.96 -0.14
N LEU A 282 -5.73 10.69 0.44
CA LEU A 282 -4.31 10.49 0.17
C LEU A 282 -3.84 9.09 0.58
N TYR A 283 -4.33 8.59 1.72
CA TYR A 283 -3.93 7.28 2.24
C TYR A 283 -4.54 6.10 1.46
N HIS A 284 -5.84 6.16 1.16
CA HIS A 284 -6.57 5.05 0.53
C HIS A 284 -6.51 5.08 -1.00
N CYS A 285 -6.50 6.26 -1.62
CA CYS A 285 -6.94 6.40 -3.03
C CYS A 285 -5.85 6.90 -3.98
N ALA A 286 -4.99 7.83 -3.53
CA ALA A 286 -4.06 8.57 -4.40
C ALA A 286 -3.09 7.71 -5.23
N PHE A 287 -2.89 6.44 -4.86
CA PHE A 287 -1.91 5.55 -5.50
C PHE A 287 -2.48 4.25 -6.08
N SER A 288 -3.81 4.02 -6.04
CA SER A 288 -4.34 2.67 -6.35
C SER A 288 -5.70 2.57 -7.05
N SER A 289 -6.50 3.65 -7.18
CA SER A 289 -7.86 3.50 -7.72
C SER A 289 -7.90 3.44 -9.26
N SER A 290 -8.44 2.35 -9.81
CA SER A 290 -8.94 2.35 -11.19
C SER A 290 -10.10 3.34 -11.31
N GLN A 291 -10.19 4.10 -12.40
CA GLN A 291 -11.31 5.03 -12.61
C GLN A 291 -12.64 4.32 -12.94
N ASN A 292 -12.61 3.03 -13.28
CA ASN A 292 -13.79 2.29 -13.71
C ASN A 292 -14.32 1.36 -12.62
N ILE A 293 -15.64 1.12 -12.63
CA ILE A 293 -16.29 0.08 -11.84
C ILE A 293 -15.77 -1.29 -12.27
N SER A 294 -15.41 -2.13 -11.30
CA SER A 294 -14.84 -3.45 -11.56
C SER A 294 -15.29 -4.47 -10.52
N MET A 295 -15.23 -5.75 -10.86
CA MET A 295 -15.53 -6.85 -9.95
C MET A 295 -14.39 -7.86 -9.96
N ILE A 296 -13.91 -8.20 -8.78
CA ILE A 296 -12.88 -9.23 -8.56
C ILE A 296 -13.55 -10.44 -7.93
N GLU A 297 -13.37 -11.63 -8.52
CA GLU A 297 -13.88 -12.89 -7.97
C GLU A 297 -12.82 -13.57 -7.09
N TYR A 298 -13.18 -13.82 -5.83
CA TYR A 298 -12.43 -14.65 -4.89
C TYR A 298 -13.13 -16.00 -4.71
N ALA A 299 -12.53 -16.91 -3.93
CA ALA A 299 -13.06 -18.26 -3.73
C ALA A 299 -14.49 -18.25 -3.15
N SER A 300 -14.75 -17.43 -2.13
CA SER A 300 -16.02 -17.37 -1.38
C SER A 300 -16.80 -16.07 -1.55
N TYR A 301 -16.23 -15.04 -2.17
CA TYR A 301 -16.88 -13.73 -2.32
C TYR A 301 -16.46 -13.02 -3.61
N TYR A 302 -17.17 -11.94 -3.94
CA TYR A 302 -16.83 -10.94 -4.95
C TYR A 302 -16.50 -9.61 -4.27
N VAL A 303 -15.58 -8.85 -4.84
CA VAL A 303 -15.36 -7.44 -4.48
C VAL A 303 -15.75 -6.57 -5.67
N LEU A 304 -16.85 -5.83 -5.52
CA LEU A 304 -17.32 -4.82 -6.47
C LEU A 304 -16.72 -3.46 -6.08
N ASN A 305 -15.71 -3.02 -6.82
CA ASN A 305 -15.11 -1.70 -6.64
C ASN A 305 -15.91 -0.65 -7.40
N ILE A 306 -16.38 0.37 -6.69
CA ILE A 306 -17.12 1.49 -7.27
C ILE A 306 -16.37 2.78 -6.91
N PRO A 307 -15.51 3.30 -7.79
CA PRO A 307 -14.74 4.52 -7.51
C PRO A 307 -15.60 5.79 -7.57
N THR A 308 -16.68 5.79 -8.34
CA THR A 308 -17.63 6.90 -8.48
C THR A 308 -18.98 6.38 -8.98
N PHE A 309 -20.05 7.12 -8.72
CA PHE A 309 -21.37 6.89 -9.31
C PHE A 309 -21.58 7.79 -10.53
N ASP A 310 -21.32 7.26 -11.72
CA ASP A 310 -21.37 8.00 -12.98
C ASP A 310 -22.48 7.50 -13.92
N ASP A 311 -22.52 8.04 -15.14
CA ASP A 311 -23.43 7.67 -16.22
C ASP A 311 -23.24 6.22 -16.72
N GLN A 312 -22.04 5.66 -16.60
CA GLN A 312 -21.72 4.29 -16.99
C GLN A 312 -22.10 3.23 -15.95
N THR A 313 -22.54 3.66 -14.77
CA THR A 313 -22.79 2.76 -13.64
C THR A 313 -23.82 1.68 -13.99
N LYS A 314 -24.95 2.03 -14.62
CA LYS A 314 -25.98 1.04 -15.00
C LYS A 314 -25.44 -0.08 -15.89
N ASP A 315 -24.75 0.30 -16.97
CA ASP A 315 -24.23 -0.64 -17.96
C ASP A 315 -23.13 -1.52 -17.40
N SER A 316 -22.27 -0.94 -16.55
CA SER A 316 -21.23 -1.65 -15.82
C SER A 316 -21.84 -2.69 -14.87
N LEU A 317 -22.83 -2.31 -14.06
CA LEU A 317 -23.49 -3.22 -13.12
C LEU A 317 -24.22 -4.36 -13.86
N SER A 318 -24.96 -4.05 -14.92
CA SER A 318 -25.67 -5.05 -15.75
C SER A 318 -24.70 -6.08 -16.35
N SER A 319 -23.53 -5.62 -16.80
CA SER A 319 -22.50 -6.49 -17.37
C SER A 319 -21.84 -7.37 -16.31
N LEU A 320 -21.48 -6.79 -15.16
CA LEU A 320 -20.75 -7.49 -14.10
C LEU A 320 -21.64 -8.50 -13.35
N PHE A 321 -22.90 -8.17 -13.07
CA PHE A 321 -23.80 -9.05 -12.31
C PHE A 321 -24.37 -10.23 -13.11
N LYS A 322 -24.17 -10.28 -14.43
CA LYS A 322 -24.76 -11.32 -15.30
C LYS A 322 -24.38 -12.76 -14.93
N ASN A 323 -23.18 -12.96 -14.36
CA ASN A 323 -22.65 -14.29 -14.06
C ASN A 323 -22.31 -14.48 -12.57
N VAL A 324 -22.86 -13.64 -11.69
CA VAL A 324 -22.60 -13.75 -10.24
C VAL A 324 -23.28 -14.99 -9.69
N LYS A 325 -22.53 -15.74 -8.88
CA LYS A 325 -22.97 -17.00 -8.29
C LYS A 325 -23.73 -16.73 -6.98
N PRO A 326 -24.93 -17.32 -6.77
CA PRO A 326 -25.75 -17.10 -5.57
C PRO A 326 -25.12 -17.47 -4.22
N ASP A 327 -24.12 -18.36 -4.22
CA ASP A 327 -23.47 -18.91 -3.02
C ASP A 327 -22.26 -18.10 -2.53
N LYS A 328 -21.97 -16.97 -3.18
CA LYS A 328 -20.85 -16.08 -2.81
C LYS A 328 -21.35 -14.78 -2.22
N ASP A 329 -20.60 -14.23 -1.29
CA ASP A 329 -20.88 -12.90 -0.75
C ASP A 329 -20.42 -11.80 -1.72
N ILE A 330 -20.96 -10.58 -1.60
CA ILE A 330 -20.57 -9.43 -2.42
C ILE A 330 -20.18 -8.27 -1.52
N TYR A 331 -18.90 -7.91 -1.56
CA TYR A 331 -18.36 -6.70 -0.92
C TYR A 331 -18.43 -5.54 -1.91
N ILE A 332 -19.26 -4.55 -1.62
CA ILE A 332 -19.36 -3.28 -2.34
C ILE A 332 -18.33 -2.34 -1.73
N ASN A 333 -17.20 -2.16 -2.42
CA ASN A 333 -16.12 -1.32 -1.97
C ASN A 333 -16.33 0.14 -2.38
N LEU A 334 -16.64 0.99 -1.38
CA LEU A 334 -16.82 2.44 -1.50
C LEU A 334 -15.68 3.23 -0.83
N SER A 335 -14.56 2.57 -0.48
CA SER A 335 -13.46 3.16 0.29
C SER A 335 -12.77 4.36 -0.37
N CYS A 336 -13.02 4.57 -1.66
CA CYS A 336 -12.49 5.67 -2.46
C CYS A 336 -13.60 6.39 -3.25
N ASN A 337 -14.85 6.20 -2.87
CA ASN A 337 -15.99 6.74 -3.60
C ASN A 337 -16.45 8.08 -3.00
N SER A 338 -16.15 9.17 -3.70
CA SER A 338 -16.53 10.53 -3.29
C SER A 338 -17.96 10.92 -3.67
N GLY A 339 -18.75 10.01 -4.24
CA GLY A 339 -20.16 10.20 -4.60
C GLY A 339 -20.43 10.15 -6.09
N GLY A 340 -21.32 11.03 -6.57
CA GLY A 340 -21.79 11.09 -7.95
C GLY A 340 -23.31 11.15 -8.08
N SER A 341 -23.88 10.41 -9.04
CA SER A 341 -25.30 10.39 -9.35
C SER A 341 -26.14 9.60 -8.35
N ILE A 342 -27.14 10.25 -7.75
CA ILE A 342 -28.12 9.60 -6.86
C ILE A 342 -28.90 8.50 -7.59
N ILE A 343 -29.28 8.72 -8.86
CA ILE A 343 -30.00 7.71 -9.64
C ILE A 343 -29.13 6.45 -9.86
N ALA A 344 -27.82 6.61 -10.07
CA ALA A 344 -26.90 5.49 -10.17
C ALA A 344 -26.77 4.69 -8.85
N THR A 345 -26.91 5.35 -7.69
CA THR A 345 -26.98 4.63 -6.40
C THR A 345 -28.24 3.77 -6.29
N VAL A 346 -29.38 4.28 -6.77
CA VAL A 346 -30.65 3.53 -6.79
C VAL A 346 -30.57 2.35 -7.75
N GLU A 347 -29.88 2.52 -8.88
CA GLU A 347 -29.62 1.41 -9.82
C GLU A 347 -28.88 0.25 -9.12
N LEU A 348 -27.86 0.52 -8.29
CA LEU A 348 -27.19 -0.50 -7.49
C LEU A 348 -28.11 -1.12 -6.43
N LEU A 349 -28.88 -0.32 -5.70
CA LEU A 349 -29.79 -0.80 -4.64
C LEU A 349 -30.81 -1.82 -5.14
N THR A 350 -31.28 -1.70 -6.39
CA THR A 350 -32.21 -2.69 -6.96
C THR A 350 -31.60 -4.06 -7.27
N TYR A 351 -30.28 -4.21 -7.25
CA TYR A 351 -29.63 -5.53 -7.24
C TYR A 351 -29.61 -6.16 -5.84
N MET A 352 -29.82 -5.35 -4.79
CA MET A 352 -29.90 -5.82 -3.40
C MET A 352 -31.34 -6.13 -3.00
N THR A 353 -32.34 -5.46 -3.59
CA THR A 353 -33.76 -5.69 -3.27
C THR A 353 -34.71 -5.45 -4.44
N ASN A 354 -35.84 -6.16 -4.43
CA ASN A 354 -36.98 -5.87 -5.31
C ASN A 354 -38.05 -5.02 -4.61
N ASP A 355 -37.88 -4.71 -3.32
CA ASP A 355 -38.80 -3.85 -2.59
C ASP A 355 -38.65 -2.39 -3.06
N PRO A 356 -39.71 -1.57 -2.94
CA PRO A 356 -39.63 -0.16 -3.30
C PRO A 356 -38.57 0.59 -2.49
N ILE A 357 -37.71 1.33 -3.18
CA ILE A 357 -36.64 2.14 -2.58
C ILE A 357 -37.17 3.56 -2.41
N GLU A 358 -37.27 4.03 -1.16
CA GLU A 358 -37.68 5.40 -0.86
C GLU A 358 -36.46 6.30 -0.66
N ILE A 359 -36.48 7.47 -1.29
CA ILE A 359 -35.55 8.56 -1.07
C ILE A 359 -36.32 9.72 -0.48
N SER A 360 -35.83 10.26 0.64
CA SER A 360 -36.43 11.39 1.32
C SER A 360 -35.45 12.56 1.36
N TYR A 361 -35.94 13.77 1.09
CA TYR A 361 -35.15 14.99 1.21
C TYR A 361 -36.02 16.16 1.68
N MET A 362 -35.39 17.15 2.31
CA MET A 362 -36.02 18.36 2.79
C MET A 362 -35.52 19.56 2.00
N ASN A 363 -36.40 20.51 1.73
CA ASN A 363 -36.00 21.88 1.48
C ASN A 363 -35.82 22.61 2.82
N THR A 364 -34.59 22.82 3.26
CA THR A 364 -34.31 23.33 4.62
C THR A 364 -34.73 24.78 4.81
N SER A 365 -34.86 25.57 3.74
CA SER A 365 -35.38 26.95 3.80
C SER A 365 -36.89 26.98 4.10
N THR A 366 -37.67 26.03 3.56
CA THR A 366 -39.14 25.97 3.76
C THR A 366 -39.57 24.92 4.79
N LYS A 367 -38.67 24.04 5.22
CA LYS A 367 -38.92 22.82 6.02
C LYS A 367 -39.85 21.81 5.37
N GLN A 368 -40.06 21.93 4.06
CA GLN A 368 -40.87 20.97 3.33
C GLN A 368 -40.10 19.68 3.09
N VAL A 369 -40.74 18.54 3.36
CA VAL A 369 -40.17 17.22 3.12
C VAL A 369 -40.80 16.60 1.87
N TYR A 370 -39.99 15.95 1.06
CA TYR A 370 -40.35 15.23 -0.15
C TYR A 370 -39.97 13.76 0.00
N HIS A 371 -40.82 12.90 -0.55
CA HIS A 371 -40.62 11.45 -0.59
C HIS A 371 -40.79 10.97 -2.02
N GLU A 372 -39.79 10.28 -2.53
CA GLU A 372 -39.75 9.67 -3.86
C GLU A 372 -39.57 8.17 -3.72
N THR A 373 -40.37 7.38 -4.43
CA THR A 373 -40.28 5.92 -4.35
C THR A 373 -39.98 5.33 -5.71
N TYR A 374 -38.89 4.58 -5.80
CA TYR A 374 -38.41 3.96 -7.03
C TYR A 374 -38.53 2.44 -6.99
N ILE A 375 -38.84 1.85 -8.15
CA ILE A 375 -38.69 0.41 -8.40
C ILE A 375 -37.92 0.20 -9.69
N SER A 376 -37.27 -0.96 -9.85
CA SER A 376 -36.79 -1.35 -11.18
C SER A 376 -37.94 -1.86 -12.04
N LYS A 377 -37.97 -1.47 -13.32
CA LYS A 377 -38.91 -2.00 -14.32
C LYS A 377 -38.81 -3.53 -14.48
N THR A 378 -37.61 -4.08 -14.29
CA THR A 378 -37.35 -5.51 -14.34
C THR A 378 -36.75 -5.96 -13.01
N PRO A 379 -37.39 -6.90 -12.27
CA PRO A 379 -36.82 -7.43 -11.04
C PRO A 379 -35.43 -8.01 -11.28
N ARG A 380 -34.44 -7.53 -10.53
CA ARG A 380 -33.02 -7.90 -10.70
C ARG A 380 -32.27 -8.13 -9.39
N ALA A 381 -32.98 -8.18 -8.26
CA ALA A 381 -32.36 -8.48 -6.98
C ALA A 381 -31.68 -9.85 -6.99
N LEU A 382 -30.45 -9.88 -6.47
CA LEU A 382 -29.65 -11.07 -6.29
C LEU A 382 -29.97 -11.71 -4.93
N SER A 383 -29.70 -13.00 -4.79
CA SER A 383 -29.86 -13.71 -3.52
C SER A 383 -28.59 -13.72 -2.66
N ASN A 384 -27.56 -13.00 -3.10
CA ASN A 384 -26.27 -12.89 -2.44
C ASN A 384 -26.38 -12.05 -1.16
N GLN A 385 -25.48 -12.28 -0.20
CA GLN A 385 -25.30 -11.39 0.93
C GLN A 385 -24.40 -10.22 0.54
N PHE A 386 -24.73 -9.02 1.00
CA PHE A 386 -24.01 -7.79 0.67
C PHE A 386 -23.33 -7.18 1.89
N TYR A 387 -22.10 -6.72 1.68
CA TYR A 387 -21.31 -5.97 2.64
C TYR A 387 -20.86 -4.66 1.98
N VAL A 388 -20.94 -3.54 2.68
CA VAL A 388 -20.54 -2.22 2.16
C VAL A 388 -19.30 -1.76 2.92
N VAL A 389 -18.20 -1.57 2.20
CA VAL A 389 -16.93 -1.11 2.78
C VAL A 389 -16.85 0.40 2.68
N THR A 390 -16.74 1.08 3.83
CA THR A 390 -16.69 2.54 3.91
C THR A 390 -15.42 3.08 4.56
N THR A 391 -15.04 4.28 4.18
CA THR A 391 -13.94 5.08 4.78
C THR A 391 -14.39 6.55 4.93
N PRO A 392 -13.61 7.44 5.56
CA PRO A 392 -13.89 8.88 5.51
C PRO A 392 -13.79 9.48 4.11
N VAL A 393 -13.48 8.72 3.07
CA VAL A 393 -13.60 9.15 1.67
C VAL A 393 -14.99 8.88 1.11
N THR A 394 -15.72 7.90 1.67
CA THR A 394 -17.10 7.60 1.30
C THR A 394 -17.97 8.83 1.57
N TYR A 395 -18.42 9.52 0.53
CA TYR A 395 -18.99 10.86 0.61
C TYR A 395 -20.17 11.06 -0.37
N SER A 396 -21.03 12.05 -0.13
CA SER A 396 -22.10 12.49 -1.05
C SER A 396 -23.04 11.33 -1.45
N ALA A 397 -23.22 11.04 -2.74
CA ALA A 397 -24.07 9.94 -3.19
C ALA A 397 -23.68 8.56 -2.59
N ALA A 398 -22.40 8.30 -2.36
CA ALA A 398 -21.95 7.06 -1.73
C ALA A 398 -22.35 6.99 -0.25
N HIS A 399 -22.32 8.13 0.44
CA HIS A 399 -22.86 8.28 1.78
C HIS A 399 -24.39 8.04 1.80
N ILE A 400 -25.13 8.61 0.85
CA ILE A 400 -26.60 8.40 0.74
C ILE A 400 -26.92 6.93 0.44
N PHE A 401 -26.18 6.28 -0.46
CA PHE A 401 -26.28 4.83 -0.70
C PHE A 401 -26.12 4.05 0.60
N THR A 402 -25.06 4.37 1.36
CA THR A 402 -24.77 3.73 2.66
C THR A 402 -25.93 3.94 3.64
N SER A 403 -26.56 5.13 3.67
CA SER A 403 -27.72 5.40 4.53
C SER A 403 -28.90 4.52 4.16
N ILE A 404 -29.20 4.38 2.88
CA ILE A 404 -30.34 3.60 2.40
C ILE A 404 -30.11 2.11 2.67
N VAL A 405 -28.90 1.60 2.44
CA VAL A 405 -28.53 0.22 2.80
C VAL A 405 -28.78 -0.04 4.28
N LYS A 406 -28.36 0.90 5.15
CA LYS A 406 -28.59 0.80 6.61
C LYS A 406 -30.08 0.87 6.97
N ASP A 407 -30.80 1.80 6.37
CA ASP A 407 -32.19 2.06 6.69
C ASP A 407 -33.11 0.91 6.30
N MET A 408 -32.83 0.30 5.14
CA MET A 408 -33.57 -0.83 4.58
C MET A 408 -33.02 -2.20 5.00
N ASP A 409 -31.94 -2.25 5.77
CA ASP A 409 -31.27 -3.48 6.23
C ASP A 409 -30.80 -4.40 5.07
N LEU A 410 -30.29 -3.80 3.99
CA LEU A 410 -29.96 -4.50 2.74
C LEU A 410 -28.57 -5.18 2.75
N GLY A 411 -27.72 -4.80 3.69
CA GLY A 411 -26.35 -5.29 3.79
C GLY A 411 -25.68 -4.75 5.05
N LEU A 412 -24.53 -5.32 5.39
CA LEU A 412 -23.75 -4.92 6.56
C LEU A 412 -22.72 -3.85 6.18
N ILE A 413 -22.61 -2.78 6.94
CA ILE A 413 -21.63 -1.72 6.70
C ILE A 413 -20.38 -2.00 7.55
N ILE A 414 -19.21 -2.06 6.92
CA ILE A 414 -17.93 -2.36 7.55
C ILE A 414 -16.87 -1.32 7.20
N GLY A 415 -15.95 -1.05 8.12
CA GLY A 415 -14.85 -0.12 7.88
C GLY A 415 -14.91 1.06 8.82
N GLN A 416 -14.88 2.27 8.29
CA GLN A 416 -14.80 3.50 9.07
C GLN A 416 -15.98 4.43 8.74
N PRO A 417 -16.28 5.44 9.59
CA PRO A 417 -17.36 6.38 9.32
C PRO A 417 -17.18 7.12 8.00
N THR A 418 -18.27 7.30 7.26
CA THR A 418 -18.30 8.10 6.01
C THR A 418 -18.00 9.58 6.28
N ALA A 419 -17.59 10.36 5.28
CA ALA A 419 -17.41 11.81 5.45
C ALA A 419 -18.72 12.61 5.62
N GLY A 420 -19.87 12.04 5.26
CA GLY A 420 -21.16 12.75 5.26
C GLY A 420 -21.50 13.28 3.87
N GLY A 421 -22.09 14.47 3.81
CA GLY A 421 -22.54 15.12 2.58
C GLY A 421 -23.93 14.64 2.16
N ALA A 422 -24.94 15.38 2.61
CA ALA A 422 -26.34 15.09 2.34
C ALA A 422 -27.04 16.21 1.57
N ALA A 423 -26.39 17.36 1.37
CA ALA A 423 -26.93 18.40 0.53
C ALA A 423 -26.70 18.11 -0.96
N ALA A 424 -27.64 18.49 -1.82
CA ALA A 424 -27.36 18.58 -3.25
C ALA A 424 -26.43 19.76 -3.52
N LEU A 425 -25.47 19.59 -4.42
CA LEU A 425 -24.53 20.65 -4.80
C LEU A 425 -25.26 21.73 -5.61
N SER A 426 -24.91 23.00 -5.37
CA SER A 426 -25.27 24.11 -6.25
C SER A 426 -24.06 25.01 -6.47
N VAL A 427 -24.07 25.77 -7.56
CA VAL A 427 -22.98 26.70 -7.92
C VAL A 427 -23.47 28.14 -7.75
N ALA A 428 -22.58 29.00 -7.25
CA ALA A 428 -22.80 30.43 -7.19
C ALA A 428 -21.64 31.17 -7.85
N VAL A 429 -21.99 32.22 -8.59
CA VAL A 429 -21.05 33.24 -9.08
C VAL A 429 -21.29 34.51 -8.27
N LEU A 430 -20.26 34.97 -7.58
CA LEU A 430 -20.32 36.18 -6.75
C LEU A 430 -20.03 37.44 -7.60
N PRO A 431 -20.40 38.65 -7.13
CA PRO A 431 -20.27 39.90 -7.91
C PRO A 431 -18.85 40.25 -8.38
N HIS A 432 -17.82 39.75 -7.70
CA HIS A 432 -16.41 39.93 -8.08
C HIS A 432 -15.87 38.74 -8.90
N ASN A 433 -16.77 37.98 -9.52
CA ASN A 433 -16.50 36.81 -10.34
C ASN A 433 -15.88 35.60 -9.62
N LEU A 434 -15.93 35.54 -8.29
CA LEU A 434 -15.57 34.32 -7.56
C LEU A 434 -16.63 33.24 -7.82
N ILE A 435 -16.17 32.02 -8.09
CA ILE A 435 -17.01 30.84 -8.32
C ILE A 435 -16.85 29.88 -7.17
N MET A 436 -17.97 29.45 -6.60
CA MET A 436 -18.01 28.46 -5.52
C MET A 436 -19.14 27.44 -5.73
N SER A 437 -18.95 26.23 -5.23
CA SER A 437 -20.07 25.36 -4.90
C SER A 437 -20.54 25.65 -3.48
N TYR A 438 -21.78 25.26 -3.19
CA TYR A 438 -22.33 25.25 -1.85
C TYR A 438 -23.37 24.15 -1.66
N SER A 439 -23.54 23.71 -0.42
CA SER A 439 -24.66 22.85 0.01
C SER A 439 -25.99 23.57 -0.21
N SER A 440 -26.79 23.12 -1.17
CA SER A 440 -28.08 23.74 -1.47
C SER A 440 -29.13 23.43 -0.39
N ALA A 441 -30.26 24.13 -0.44
CA ALA A 441 -31.40 23.89 0.44
C ALA A 441 -32.01 22.48 0.33
N MET A 442 -31.65 21.67 -0.67
CA MET A 442 -32.10 20.28 -0.79
C MET A 442 -31.17 19.35 -0.01
N VAL A 443 -31.61 18.84 1.15
CA VAL A 443 -30.82 17.98 2.04
C VAL A 443 -31.52 16.64 2.26
N PHE A 444 -30.82 15.54 2.01
CA PHE A 444 -31.33 14.18 2.16
C PHE A 444 -31.54 13.80 3.64
N LEU A 445 -32.53 12.94 3.87
CA LEU A 445 -32.95 12.47 5.19
C LEU A 445 -32.86 10.94 5.28
N ASN A 446 -32.61 10.43 6.49
CA ASN A 446 -32.81 9.02 6.79
C ASN A 446 -34.28 8.66 7.01
N LYS A 447 -34.58 7.37 7.18
CA LYS A 447 -35.94 6.85 7.44
C LYS A 447 -36.65 7.44 8.66
N ASN A 448 -35.89 8.03 9.59
CA ASN A 448 -36.44 8.68 10.78
C ASN A 448 -36.73 10.18 10.57
N GLY A 449 -36.42 10.72 9.39
CA GLY A 449 -36.62 12.12 9.03
C GLY A 449 -35.52 13.06 9.53
N TYR A 450 -34.35 12.54 9.93
CA TYR A 450 -33.19 13.35 10.32
C TYR A 450 -32.28 13.60 9.12
N MET A 451 -31.72 14.81 9.04
CA MET A 451 -30.65 15.14 8.08
C MET A 451 -29.45 14.23 8.32
N ILE A 452 -28.86 13.74 7.24
CA ILE A 452 -27.69 12.85 7.28
C ILE A 452 -26.41 13.58 6.86
N GLU A 453 -26.29 14.87 7.16
CA GLU A 453 -25.07 15.62 6.82
C GLU A 453 -23.81 15.11 7.54
N ASP A 454 -24.00 14.48 8.69
CA ASP A 454 -22.94 13.85 9.47
C ASP A 454 -22.60 12.44 8.99
N SER A 455 -21.52 11.87 9.55
CA SER A 455 -21.06 10.54 9.19
C SER A 455 -22.07 9.44 9.52
N ILE A 456 -22.18 8.43 8.65
CA ILE A 456 -22.80 7.16 8.97
C ILE A 456 -21.74 6.27 9.59
N SER A 457 -21.99 5.84 10.82
CA SER A 457 -21.15 4.85 11.49
C SER A 457 -21.37 3.47 10.87
N PRO A 458 -20.30 2.71 10.60
CA PRO A 458 -20.40 1.32 10.15
C PRO A 458 -21.00 0.44 11.25
N ASP A 459 -21.56 -0.71 10.87
CA ASP A 459 -22.04 -1.72 11.80
C ASP A 459 -20.86 -2.49 12.43
N ILE A 460 -19.77 -2.66 11.66
CA ILE A 460 -18.47 -3.10 12.18
C ILE A 460 -17.43 -2.00 11.96
N LEU A 461 -17.08 -1.33 13.05
CA LEU A 461 -16.02 -0.33 13.07
C LEU A 461 -14.64 -1.00 13.05
N MET A 462 -13.81 -0.57 12.10
CA MET A 462 -12.41 -0.97 11.89
C MET A 462 -11.47 0.18 12.22
N ASP A 463 -10.19 -0.15 12.37
CA ASP A 463 -9.14 0.83 12.66
C ASP A 463 -9.01 1.86 11.52
N SER A 464 -8.75 3.12 11.87
CA SER A 464 -8.58 4.27 10.97
C SER A 464 -7.45 4.08 9.94
N TYR A 465 -6.51 3.15 10.17
CA TYR A 465 -5.38 2.93 9.28
C TYR A 465 -5.52 1.72 8.34
N MET A 466 -6.66 1.02 8.33
CA MET A 466 -6.84 -0.15 7.46
C MET A 466 -7.28 0.23 6.05
N LYS A 467 -6.59 -0.28 5.02
CA LYS A 467 -7.04 -0.22 3.62
C LYS A 467 -8.25 -1.12 3.39
N ALA A 468 -8.98 -0.88 2.30
CA ALA A 468 -10.19 -1.65 1.97
C ALA A 468 -9.98 -3.17 1.92
N SER A 469 -8.87 -3.64 1.35
CA SER A 469 -8.53 -5.07 1.34
C SER A 469 -8.34 -5.62 2.76
N GLN A 470 -7.64 -4.88 3.63
CA GLN A 470 -7.45 -5.26 5.02
C GLN A 470 -8.76 -5.24 5.81
N ILE A 471 -9.66 -4.28 5.54
CA ILE A 471 -11.01 -4.24 6.12
C ILE A 471 -11.80 -5.49 5.72
N ILE A 472 -11.76 -5.86 4.43
CA ILE A 472 -12.44 -7.06 3.92
C ILE A 472 -11.83 -8.31 4.56
N ASP A 473 -10.51 -8.45 4.55
CA ASP A 473 -9.81 -9.61 5.13
C ASP A 473 -10.16 -9.77 6.62
N ALA A 474 -10.05 -8.69 7.41
CA ALA A 474 -10.44 -8.69 8.82
C ALA A 474 -11.92 -9.02 9.03
N SER A 475 -12.81 -8.59 8.13
CA SER A 475 -14.24 -8.92 8.22
C SER A 475 -14.54 -10.40 7.93
N THR A 476 -13.65 -11.13 7.23
CA THR A 476 -13.79 -12.58 7.02
C THR A 476 -13.24 -13.43 8.16
N MET A 477 -12.52 -12.82 9.11
CA MET A 477 -11.86 -13.48 10.24
C MET A 477 -12.44 -13.05 11.60
N LEU A 478 -13.67 -12.52 11.61
CA LEU A 478 -14.31 -11.96 12.81
C LEU A 478 -14.35 -12.93 13.99
N TYR A 479 -14.52 -14.23 13.74
CA TYR A 479 -14.47 -15.23 14.80
C TYR A 479 -13.06 -15.37 15.34
N LYS A 480 -12.07 -15.64 14.48
CA LYS A 480 -10.65 -15.79 14.89
C LYS A 480 -10.11 -14.57 15.63
N ASP A 481 -10.52 -13.37 15.22
CA ASP A 481 -10.01 -12.12 15.77
C ASP A 481 -10.65 -11.75 17.11
N ARG A 482 -11.90 -12.16 17.34
CA ARG A 482 -12.70 -11.70 18.49
C ARG A 482 -12.96 -12.79 19.52
N VAL A 483 -12.83 -14.06 19.14
CA VAL A 483 -13.07 -15.21 20.00
C VAL A 483 -11.73 -15.85 20.34
N SER A 484 -11.47 -16.01 21.63
CA SER A 484 -10.31 -16.78 22.09
C SER A 484 -10.76 -18.22 22.33
N TYR A 485 -10.07 -19.19 21.72
CA TYR A 485 -10.37 -20.62 21.82
C TYR A 485 -9.09 -21.47 21.66
N ASP A 486 -9.14 -22.70 22.17
CA ASP A 486 -8.09 -23.71 22.04
C ASP A 486 -8.62 -24.94 21.28
N VAL A 487 -7.77 -25.55 20.45
CA VAL A 487 -8.06 -26.82 19.77
C VAL A 487 -6.94 -27.81 20.06
N ILE A 488 -7.30 -28.93 20.67
CA ILE A 488 -6.40 -30.08 20.87
C ILE A 488 -6.81 -31.15 19.87
N ASP A 489 -5.96 -31.43 18.88
CA ASP A 489 -6.17 -32.46 17.86
C ASP A 489 -5.10 -33.55 17.99
N THR A 490 -5.53 -34.77 18.26
CA THR A 490 -4.67 -35.98 18.30
C THR A 490 -5.19 -37.06 17.35
N SER A 491 -5.95 -36.64 16.35
CA SER A 491 -6.58 -37.51 15.38
C SER A 491 -5.53 -38.28 14.56
N THR A 492 -5.90 -39.49 14.10
CA THR A 492 -5.07 -40.35 13.26
C THR A 492 -5.89 -40.83 12.06
N ASN A 493 -5.26 -41.49 11.08
CA ASN A 493 -6.00 -42.11 9.96
C ASN A 493 -7.04 -43.19 10.38
N GLN A 494 -7.06 -43.59 11.65
CA GLN A 494 -7.97 -44.59 12.22
C GLN A 494 -9.01 -44.01 13.21
N GLY A 495 -8.98 -42.70 13.49
CA GLY A 495 -9.93 -42.09 14.40
C GLY A 495 -9.79 -40.58 14.55
N ILE A 496 -10.91 -39.92 14.84
CA ILE A 496 -10.99 -38.50 15.17
C ILE A 496 -10.89 -38.37 16.69
N ASP A 497 -9.97 -37.53 17.16
CA ASP A 497 -9.80 -37.17 18.56
C ASP A 497 -9.52 -35.66 18.66
N ILE A 498 -10.59 -34.88 18.83
CA ILE A 498 -10.57 -33.41 18.85
C ILE A 498 -11.28 -32.90 20.10
N THR A 499 -10.62 -32.00 20.82
CA THR A 499 -11.23 -31.17 21.87
C THR A 499 -11.18 -29.70 21.47
N PHE A 500 -12.30 -29.01 21.55
CA PHE A 500 -12.46 -27.58 21.26
C PHE A 500 -13.00 -26.87 22.50
N ASP A 501 -12.26 -25.88 22.99
CA ASP A 501 -12.58 -25.12 24.20
C ASP A 501 -12.65 -23.61 23.89
N THR A 502 -13.79 -22.97 24.14
CA THR A 502 -13.94 -21.52 24.00
C THR A 502 -13.52 -20.82 25.30
N ILE A 503 -12.54 -19.92 25.21
CA ILE A 503 -12.02 -19.16 26.36
C ILE A 503 -12.83 -17.88 26.57
N THR A 504 -13.09 -17.10 25.52
CA THR A 504 -13.83 -15.83 25.60
C THR A 504 -14.67 -15.60 24.35
N LEU A 505 -15.95 -15.21 24.52
CA LEU A 505 -16.88 -14.88 23.45
C LEU A 505 -17.42 -13.43 23.62
N PRO A 506 -17.43 -12.59 22.57
CA PRO A 506 -17.99 -11.23 22.63
C PRO A 506 -19.51 -11.18 22.87
N ASP A 507 -19.99 -10.14 23.58
CA ASP A 507 -21.41 -9.97 23.95
C ASP A 507 -22.41 -9.91 22.78
N HIS A 508 -21.95 -9.55 21.58
CA HIS A 508 -22.77 -9.45 20.36
C HIS A 508 -22.58 -10.63 19.40
N MET A 509 -21.85 -11.66 19.81
CA MET A 509 -21.63 -12.87 19.03
C MET A 509 -22.44 -14.03 19.63
N LEU A 510 -23.25 -14.68 18.79
CA LEU A 510 -24.01 -15.87 19.18
C LEU A 510 -23.62 -17.03 18.28
N ILE A 511 -23.19 -18.13 18.85
CA ILE A 511 -22.84 -19.33 18.09
C ILE A 511 -24.11 -20.08 17.74
N GLU A 512 -24.31 -20.34 16.45
CA GLU A 512 -25.39 -21.18 15.95
C GLU A 512 -24.99 -22.66 15.99
N THR A 513 -23.84 -22.99 15.40
CA THR A 513 -23.28 -24.35 15.39
C THR A 513 -21.81 -24.37 14.95
N TYR A 514 -21.05 -25.36 15.37
CA TYR A 514 -19.79 -25.74 14.76
C TYR A 514 -20.00 -26.97 13.89
N LYS A 515 -19.48 -26.92 12.66
CA LYS A 515 -19.41 -28.07 11.77
C LYS A 515 -17.98 -28.58 11.74
N VAL A 516 -17.77 -29.81 12.22
CA VAL A 516 -16.50 -30.52 12.13
C VAL A 516 -16.58 -31.49 10.96
N GLU A 517 -15.66 -31.39 10.01
CA GLU A 517 -15.60 -32.22 8.81
C GLU A 517 -14.27 -32.99 8.75
N TYR A 518 -14.38 -34.27 8.40
CA TYR A 518 -13.26 -35.18 8.17
C TYR A 518 -13.27 -35.58 6.70
N ILE A 519 -12.33 -35.06 5.92
CA ILE A 519 -12.41 -35.02 4.45
C ILE A 519 -11.26 -35.83 3.85
N ASN A 520 -11.58 -36.83 3.03
CA ASN A 520 -10.58 -37.56 2.26
C ASN A 520 -10.09 -36.65 1.12
N LYS A 521 -8.80 -36.29 1.11
CA LYS A 521 -8.26 -35.35 0.11
C LYS A 521 -7.99 -35.99 -1.24
N ASP A 522 -7.75 -37.29 -1.28
CA ASP A 522 -7.57 -38.04 -2.53
C ASP A 522 -8.81 -37.98 -3.44
N SER A 523 -10.00 -37.99 -2.83
CA SER A 523 -11.30 -37.96 -3.51
C SER A 523 -12.07 -36.65 -3.33
N ASN A 524 -11.58 -35.76 -2.46
CA ASN A 524 -12.23 -34.54 -1.99
C ASN A 524 -13.66 -34.79 -1.46
N GLN A 525 -13.88 -35.94 -0.81
CA GLN A 525 -15.17 -36.33 -0.22
C GLN A 525 -15.14 -36.26 1.30
N VAL A 526 -16.20 -35.71 1.89
CA VAL A 526 -16.42 -35.73 3.35
C VAL A 526 -16.67 -37.17 3.79
N ILE A 527 -15.74 -37.76 4.55
CA ILE A 527 -15.85 -39.10 5.15
C ILE A 527 -16.90 -39.05 6.27
N LYS A 528 -16.81 -38.03 7.13
CA LYS A 528 -17.65 -37.86 8.30
C LYS A 528 -17.81 -36.38 8.62
N SER A 529 -18.97 -35.99 9.15
CA SER A 529 -19.23 -34.64 9.63
C SER A 529 -20.07 -34.68 10.91
N TYR A 530 -19.82 -33.72 11.80
CA TYR A 530 -20.55 -33.51 13.04
C TYR A 530 -20.98 -32.06 13.14
N GLU A 531 -22.16 -31.83 13.69
CA GLU A 531 -22.64 -30.51 14.09
C GLU A 531 -22.65 -30.43 15.62
N LYS A 532 -22.19 -29.32 16.18
CA LYS A 532 -22.07 -29.07 17.62
C LYS A 532 -22.66 -27.72 17.96
N ASP A 533 -23.69 -27.71 18.78
CA ASP A 533 -24.42 -26.51 19.23
C ASP A 533 -23.92 -25.98 20.59
N THR A 534 -22.82 -26.53 21.10
CA THR A 534 -22.20 -26.13 22.36
C THR A 534 -20.88 -25.39 22.10
N LEU A 535 -20.59 -24.37 22.93
CA LEU A 535 -19.36 -23.58 22.86
C LEU A 535 -18.08 -24.43 23.02
N ASP A 536 -18.18 -25.48 23.83
CA ASP A 536 -17.10 -26.43 24.06
C ASP A 536 -17.57 -27.82 23.64
N PHE A 537 -16.69 -28.61 23.02
CA PHE A 537 -17.01 -29.98 22.65
C PHE A 537 -15.77 -30.88 22.50
N THR A 538 -16.00 -32.18 22.70
CA THR A 538 -15.02 -33.25 22.40
C THR A 538 -15.63 -34.24 21.42
N ILE A 539 -14.82 -34.72 20.48
CA ILE A 539 -15.17 -35.77 19.51
C ILE A 539 -14.09 -36.85 19.58
N GLU A 540 -14.48 -38.04 20.02
CA GLU A 540 -13.65 -39.24 20.00
C GLU A 540 -14.41 -40.34 19.23
N GLU A 541 -13.98 -40.65 17.99
CA GLU A 541 -14.61 -41.69 17.17
C GLU A 541 -13.58 -42.47 16.34
N HIS A 542 -13.63 -43.80 16.44
CA HIS A 542 -12.87 -44.68 15.54
C HIS A 542 -13.49 -44.74 14.15
N ILE A 543 -12.66 -44.60 13.12
CA ILE A 543 -13.08 -44.64 11.72
C ILE A 543 -12.38 -45.79 11.01
N THR A 544 -13.16 -46.70 10.42
CA THR A 544 -12.66 -47.68 9.46
C THR A 544 -12.68 -47.08 8.07
N HIS A 545 -11.68 -46.27 7.74
CA HIS A 545 -11.45 -45.74 6.41
C HIS A 545 -9.96 -45.81 6.09
N GLN A 546 -9.60 -46.09 4.83
CA GLN A 546 -8.20 -46.10 4.37
C GLN A 546 -8.03 -44.94 3.40
N SER A 547 -7.43 -43.86 3.87
CA SER A 547 -7.10 -42.66 3.10
C SER A 547 -5.61 -42.38 3.27
N LYS A 548 -4.94 -41.92 2.22
CA LYS A 548 -3.53 -41.53 2.32
C LYS A 548 -3.38 -40.13 2.87
N LEU A 549 -4.37 -39.27 2.61
CA LEU A 549 -4.44 -37.92 3.17
C LEU A 549 -5.85 -37.56 3.60
N ILE A 550 -5.98 -36.99 4.79
CA ILE A 550 -7.23 -36.55 5.41
C ILE A 550 -7.09 -35.10 5.87
N GLU A 551 -8.10 -34.28 5.62
CA GLU A 551 -8.23 -32.93 6.17
C GLU A 551 -9.29 -32.93 7.28
N ILE A 552 -8.93 -32.35 8.42
CA ILE A 552 -9.85 -31.96 9.48
C ILE A 552 -10.17 -30.48 9.30
N ARG A 553 -11.45 -30.14 9.32
CA ARG A 553 -11.92 -28.76 9.21
C ARG A 553 -12.99 -28.48 10.26
N ILE A 554 -12.85 -27.39 11.02
CA ILE A 554 -13.89 -26.88 11.91
C ILE A 554 -14.38 -25.54 11.35
N THR A 555 -15.67 -25.45 11.06
CA THR A 555 -16.35 -24.24 10.62
C THR A 555 -17.32 -23.77 11.70
N ALA A 556 -17.15 -22.55 12.21
CA ALA A 556 -18.12 -21.92 13.09
C ALA A 556 -19.20 -21.24 12.25
N PHE A 557 -20.46 -21.43 12.62
CA PHE A 557 -21.63 -20.69 12.13
C PHE A 557 -22.15 -19.88 13.31
N TYR A 558 -22.25 -18.57 13.13
CA TYR A 558 -22.54 -17.65 14.23
C TYR A 558 -23.24 -16.39 13.72
N THR A 559 -23.95 -15.70 14.60
CA THR A 559 -24.41 -14.34 14.31
C THR A 559 -23.53 -13.32 15.01
N TYR A 560 -23.20 -12.22 14.33
CA TYR A 560 -22.61 -11.03 14.94
C TYR A 560 -23.48 -9.82 14.59
N HIS A 561 -23.98 -9.11 15.61
CA HIS A 561 -25.01 -8.05 15.44
C HIS A 561 -26.22 -8.52 14.61
N ASP A 562 -26.80 -9.67 14.97
CA ASP A 562 -27.98 -10.29 14.33
C ASP A 562 -27.81 -10.68 12.84
N LYS A 563 -26.58 -10.71 12.33
CA LYS A 563 -26.26 -11.18 10.97
C LYS A 563 -25.45 -12.46 11.01
N SER A 564 -25.82 -13.46 10.21
CA SER A 564 -25.17 -14.77 10.18
C SER A 564 -23.88 -14.77 9.35
N PHE A 565 -22.84 -15.40 9.90
CA PHE A 565 -21.53 -15.60 9.33
C PHE A 565 -21.16 -17.08 9.42
N ASN A 566 -20.23 -17.51 8.57
CA ASN A 566 -19.53 -18.78 8.77
C ASN A 566 -18.04 -18.62 8.48
N GLU A 567 -17.21 -19.27 9.29
CA GLU A 567 -15.77 -19.12 9.23
C GLU A 567 -15.06 -20.45 9.53
N VAL A 568 -14.05 -20.80 8.74
CA VAL A 568 -13.18 -21.96 9.04
C VAL A 568 -12.19 -21.55 10.12
N ILE A 569 -12.46 -21.96 11.35
CA ILE A 569 -11.72 -21.56 12.55
C ILE A 569 -10.55 -22.50 12.89
N TYR A 570 -10.56 -23.73 12.36
CA TYR A 570 -9.47 -24.69 12.51
C TYR A 570 -9.35 -25.58 11.29
N GLN A 571 -8.12 -25.86 10.88
CA GLN A 571 -7.80 -26.76 9.77
C GLN A 571 -6.50 -27.51 10.09
N SER A 572 -6.51 -28.82 9.89
CA SER A 572 -5.39 -29.73 10.13
C SER A 572 -5.37 -30.85 9.09
N PHE A 573 -4.23 -31.50 8.89
CA PHE A 573 -4.06 -32.59 7.93
C PHE A 573 -3.44 -33.82 8.60
N ILE A 574 -3.83 -35.02 8.16
CA ILE A 574 -3.31 -36.30 8.62
C ILE A 574 -3.02 -37.16 7.40
N ASP A 575 -1.82 -37.73 7.31
CA ASP A 575 -1.48 -38.69 6.26
C ASP A 575 -1.16 -40.11 6.78
N GLU A 576 -0.71 -40.99 5.88
CA GLU A 576 -0.42 -42.40 6.17
C GLU A 576 1.01 -42.66 6.67
N LEU A 577 1.91 -41.71 6.49
CA LEU A 577 3.29 -41.78 6.97
C LEU A 577 3.40 -40.92 8.23
N SER A 578 4.56 -40.96 8.87
CA SER A 578 4.74 -40.31 10.17
C SER A 578 5.77 -39.22 10.01
N GLU A 579 5.46 -38.04 10.53
CA GLU A 579 6.38 -36.92 10.66
C GLU A 579 7.48 -37.18 11.70
N GLU A 580 7.35 -38.24 12.51
CA GLU A 580 8.33 -38.65 13.50
C GLU A 580 8.89 -40.07 13.26
N MET A 581 10.13 -40.30 13.71
CA MET A 581 10.75 -41.63 13.73
C MET A 581 10.08 -42.52 14.80
N SER A 582 9.08 -43.30 14.40
CA SER A 582 8.30 -44.16 15.29
C SER A 582 8.45 -45.65 14.95
N PRO A 583 8.28 -46.57 15.93
CA PRO A 583 8.13 -47.99 15.64
C PRO A 583 6.94 -48.32 14.72
N ASP A 584 5.94 -47.45 14.70
CA ASP A 584 4.70 -47.61 13.93
C ASP A 584 4.81 -47.10 12.48
N THR A 585 5.96 -46.50 12.12
CA THR A 585 6.27 -46.06 10.76
C THR A 585 6.29 -47.23 9.76
N TYR A 586 5.80 -47.01 8.53
CA TYR A 586 5.75 -48.01 7.47
C TYR A 586 7.13 -48.62 7.15
N THR A 587 7.20 -49.95 6.99
CA THR A 587 8.45 -50.67 6.65
C THR A 587 8.52 -51.00 5.15
N LEU A 588 9.57 -50.56 4.47
CA LEU A 588 9.81 -50.79 3.04
C LEU A 588 10.79 -51.95 2.79
N ASP A 589 10.40 -52.88 1.94
CA ASP A 589 11.26 -53.99 1.47
C ASP A 589 12.25 -53.53 0.39
N LEU A 590 13.49 -54.05 0.43
CA LEU A 590 14.52 -53.74 -0.57
C LEU A 590 14.09 -54.16 -1.99
N GLY A 591 14.30 -53.27 -2.96
CA GLY A 591 13.93 -53.44 -4.36
C GLY A 591 12.43 -53.27 -4.67
N VAL A 592 11.61 -52.93 -3.67
CA VAL A 592 10.17 -52.69 -3.84
C VAL A 592 9.88 -51.20 -3.91
N LYS A 593 9.00 -50.80 -4.83
CA LYS A 593 8.50 -49.42 -4.96
C LYS A 593 7.26 -49.21 -4.08
N TYR A 594 7.25 -48.16 -3.26
CA TYR A 594 6.09 -47.71 -2.48
C TYR A 594 5.59 -46.36 -3.00
N GLN A 595 4.27 -46.12 -3.01
CA GLN A 595 3.64 -44.90 -3.55
C GLN A 595 2.81 -44.18 -2.47
N THR A 596 3.03 -42.88 -2.27
CA THR A 596 2.36 -42.04 -1.25
C THR A 596 2.11 -40.61 -1.76
N THR A 597 1.56 -39.73 -0.91
CA THR A 597 1.17 -38.34 -1.21
C THR A 597 1.56 -37.39 -0.08
N LYS A 598 1.99 -36.17 -0.41
CA LYS A 598 2.33 -35.10 0.55
C LYS A 598 1.21 -34.09 0.73
N HIS A 599 1.16 -33.36 1.84
CA HIS A 599 0.13 -32.34 2.10
C HIS A 599 0.61 -30.89 1.92
N THR A 600 1.86 -30.59 2.26
CA THR A 600 2.53 -29.30 1.99
C THR A 600 3.93 -29.51 1.41
N ASP A 601 4.60 -28.44 0.96
CA ASP A 601 6.01 -28.52 0.55
C ASP A 601 6.95 -28.72 1.76
N ASP A 602 6.49 -28.34 2.95
CA ASP A 602 7.20 -28.52 4.23
C ASP A 602 6.91 -29.87 4.90
N ASP A 603 6.13 -30.74 4.24
CA ASP A 603 5.77 -32.06 4.73
C ASP A 603 7.01 -32.96 4.91
N VAL A 604 6.98 -33.79 5.96
CA VAL A 604 8.11 -34.64 6.37
C VAL A 604 7.65 -36.08 6.51
N ASP A 605 8.19 -36.96 5.67
CA ASP A 605 7.86 -38.39 5.71
C ASP A 605 9.06 -39.25 6.14
N TYR A 606 8.86 -40.05 7.20
CA TYR A 606 9.77 -41.12 7.61
C TYR A 606 9.33 -42.50 7.10
N ILE A 607 10.28 -43.33 6.66
CA ILE A 607 10.07 -44.71 6.21
C ILE A 607 11.11 -45.63 6.86
N LYS A 608 10.69 -46.79 7.38
CA LYS A 608 11.57 -47.76 8.04
C LYS A 608 12.17 -48.77 7.05
N LEU A 609 13.44 -49.11 7.21
CA LEU A 609 14.20 -50.07 6.42
C LEU A 609 14.90 -51.11 7.30
N VAL A 610 15.02 -52.35 6.81
CA VAL A 610 15.75 -53.44 7.48
C VAL A 610 16.86 -53.97 6.57
N ILE A 611 18.12 -53.76 6.96
CA ILE A 611 19.31 -54.19 6.20
C ILE A 611 19.85 -55.50 6.78
N THR A 612 20.22 -56.45 5.91
CA THR A 612 20.62 -57.81 6.33
C THR A 612 22.07 -58.18 6.02
N GLU A 613 22.74 -57.47 5.10
CA GLU A 613 24.15 -57.70 4.75
C GLU A 613 24.87 -56.38 4.48
N THR A 614 26.20 -56.37 4.65
CA THR A 614 27.00 -55.18 4.37
C THR A 614 27.23 -55.05 2.87
N ASP A 615 26.66 -54.02 2.26
CA ASP A 615 26.79 -53.76 0.83
C ASP A 615 26.51 -52.28 0.51
N VAL A 616 26.57 -51.93 -0.77
CA VAL A 616 26.30 -50.60 -1.30
C VAL A 616 24.84 -50.51 -1.77
N TYR A 617 24.09 -49.58 -1.17
CA TYR A 617 22.68 -49.34 -1.44
C TYR A 617 22.44 -47.98 -2.10
N ARG A 618 21.42 -47.87 -2.95
CA ARG A 618 20.96 -46.62 -3.57
C ARG A 618 19.46 -46.40 -3.39
N ILE A 619 19.04 -45.15 -3.30
CA ILE A 619 17.63 -44.75 -3.12
C ILE A 619 17.12 -44.16 -4.44
N LYS A 620 15.90 -44.48 -4.82
CA LYS A 620 15.18 -43.81 -5.90
C LYS A 620 13.94 -43.11 -5.35
N LEU A 621 13.70 -41.89 -5.81
CA LEU A 621 12.41 -41.24 -5.75
C LEU A 621 11.90 -41.05 -7.19
N ASN A 622 10.65 -41.44 -7.46
CA ASN A 622 10.06 -41.34 -8.80
C ASN A 622 10.94 -41.93 -9.91
N ASP A 623 11.56 -43.09 -9.65
CA ASP A 623 12.48 -43.81 -10.55
C ASP A 623 13.81 -43.12 -10.85
N ILE A 624 14.09 -42.01 -10.18
CA ILE A 624 15.34 -41.26 -10.29
C ILE A 624 16.15 -41.52 -9.03
N TYR A 625 17.42 -41.91 -9.18
CA TYR A 625 18.32 -42.03 -8.03
C TYR A 625 18.43 -40.70 -7.30
N GLN A 626 18.55 -40.74 -5.99
CA GLN A 626 18.60 -39.53 -5.16
C GLN A 626 19.87 -39.47 -4.34
N GLY A 627 20.36 -38.24 -4.16
CA GLY A 627 21.45 -37.91 -3.26
C GLY A 627 20.98 -37.53 -1.84
N PRO A 628 21.92 -37.17 -0.95
CA PRO A 628 21.65 -36.98 0.48
C PRO A 628 20.87 -35.70 0.81
N ASN A 629 20.70 -34.80 -0.17
CA ASN A 629 19.93 -33.56 -0.02
C ASN A 629 18.41 -33.79 -0.19
N ALA A 630 18.02 -34.82 -0.95
CA ALA A 630 16.63 -35.19 -1.18
C ALA A 630 16.15 -36.31 -0.24
N CYS A 631 17.06 -37.17 0.20
CA CYS A 631 16.78 -38.29 1.08
C CYS A 631 17.90 -38.43 2.13
N MET A 632 17.57 -38.41 3.41
CA MET A 632 18.54 -38.64 4.49
C MET A 632 18.25 -39.96 5.19
N MET A 633 19.30 -40.66 5.61
CA MET A 633 19.19 -41.93 6.32
C MET A 633 19.61 -41.77 7.77
N TYR A 634 18.82 -42.30 8.69
CA TYR A 634 19.05 -42.30 10.13
C TYR A 634 19.09 -43.74 10.65
N ARG A 635 19.86 -43.97 11.70
CA ARG A 635 19.80 -45.23 12.48
C ARG A 635 18.64 -45.18 13.46
N GLU A 636 18.29 -46.33 14.03
CA GLU A 636 17.24 -46.46 15.06
C GLU A 636 17.45 -45.54 16.28
N ASP A 637 18.69 -45.16 16.60
CA ASP A 637 19.02 -44.24 17.70
C ASP A 637 18.96 -42.75 17.31
N GLY A 638 18.52 -42.44 16.09
CA GLY A 638 18.43 -41.08 15.54
C GLY A 638 19.74 -40.55 14.95
N THR A 639 20.83 -41.33 14.91
CA THR A 639 22.10 -40.88 14.32
C THR A 639 22.06 -40.87 12.79
N LYS A 640 22.47 -39.77 12.18
CA LYS A 640 22.50 -39.62 10.71
C LYS A 640 23.61 -40.46 10.08
N VAL A 641 23.31 -41.17 9.01
CA VAL A 641 24.26 -41.95 8.21
C VAL A 641 24.80 -41.09 7.07
N SER A 642 26.13 -40.94 6.99
CA SER A 642 26.77 -40.24 5.89
C SER A 642 26.70 -41.05 4.59
N GLY A 643 26.23 -40.43 3.51
CA GLY A 643 26.22 -41.02 2.17
C GLY A 643 26.21 -39.93 1.11
N THR A 644 26.65 -40.26 -0.10
CA THR A 644 26.45 -39.42 -1.29
C THR A 644 25.31 -40.02 -2.11
N TRP A 645 25.58 -40.59 -3.27
CA TRP A 645 24.62 -41.32 -4.11
C TRP A 645 24.48 -42.79 -3.73
N HIS A 646 25.30 -43.22 -2.78
CA HIS A 646 25.42 -44.59 -2.33
C HIS A 646 25.56 -44.61 -0.82
N TYR A 647 24.85 -45.53 -0.18
CA TYR A 647 24.89 -45.78 1.25
C TYR A 647 25.56 -47.12 1.49
N VAL A 648 26.70 -47.12 2.19
CA VAL A 648 27.30 -48.35 2.71
C VAL A 648 26.61 -48.64 4.04
N LEU A 649 25.74 -49.64 4.04
CA LEU A 649 24.93 -49.96 5.22
C LEU A 649 25.38 -51.30 5.80
N GLU A 650 25.42 -51.38 7.12
CA GLU A 650 25.62 -52.63 7.85
C GLU A 650 24.26 -53.22 8.23
N PRO A 651 24.18 -54.51 8.62
CA PRO A 651 22.93 -55.10 9.08
C PRO A 651 22.32 -54.34 10.27
N GLY A 652 21.06 -53.88 10.14
CA GLY A 652 20.41 -53.03 11.16
C GLY A 652 19.07 -52.42 10.70
N ILE A 653 18.44 -51.64 11.59
CA ILE A 653 17.22 -50.86 11.32
C ILE A 653 17.61 -49.42 11.02
N TYR A 654 17.01 -48.88 9.96
CA TYR A 654 17.23 -47.51 9.50
C TYR A 654 15.91 -46.80 9.20
N TYR A 655 15.92 -45.48 9.29
CA TYR A 655 14.81 -44.60 8.94
C TYR A 655 15.24 -43.66 7.82
N LEU A 656 14.52 -43.73 6.71
CA LEU A 656 14.65 -42.86 5.56
C LEU A 656 13.75 -41.65 5.77
N TRP A 657 14.35 -40.48 5.87
CA TRP A 657 13.69 -39.18 5.80
C TRP A 657 13.66 -38.71 4.35
N VAL A 658 12.49 -38.33 3.86
CA VAL A 658 12.31 -37.83 2.50
C VAL A 658 12.03 -36.33 2.56
N ASN A 659 12.84 -35.54 1.86
CA ASN A 659 12.59 -34.10 1.69
C ASN A 659 11.57 -33.89 0.57
N LEU A 660 10.39 -33.37 0.91
CA LEU A 660 9.27 -33.27 -0.01
C LEU A 660 9.15 -31.92 -0.72
N SER A 661 9.99 -30.94 -0.39
CA SER A 661 9.98 -29.57 -0.95
C SER A 661 9.95 -29.52 -2.48
N ASN A 662 10.62 -30.45 -3.17
CA ASN A 662 10.73 -30.48 -4.63
C ASN A 662 10.10 -31.72 -5.27
N VAL A 663 9.28 -32.45 -4.51
CA VAL A 663 8.64 -33.67 -4.98
C VAL A 663 7.19 -33.37 -5.37
N ALA A 664 6.71 -34.00 -6.46
CA ALA A 664 5.31 -33.88 -6.86
C ALA A 664 4.37 -34.36 -5.74
N TYR A 665 3.13 -33.84 -5.73
CA TYR A 665 2.09 -34.18 -4.74
C TYR A 665 1.96 -35.68 -4.48
N SER A 666 2.07 -36.52 -5.52
CA SER A 666 2.21 -37.98 -5.38
C SER A 666 3.62 -38.43 -5.77
N TYR A 667 4.22 -39.32 -4.98
CA TYR A 667 5.57 -39.81 -5.27
C TYR A 667 5.80 -41.28 -4.92
N THR A 668 6.89 -41.85 -5.47
CA THR A 668 7.34 -43.22 -5.20
C THR A 668 8.74 -43.27 -4.59
N VAL A 669 9.01 -44.31 -3.81
CA VAL A 669 10.30 -44.54 -3.12
C VAL A 669 10.73 -46.02 -3.23
N GLU A 670 12.03 -46.27 -3.50
CA GLU A 670 12.65 -47.60 -3.69
C GLU A 670 14.12 -47.61 -3.22
N VAL A 671 14.64 -48.74 -2.70
CA VAL A 671 16.06 -48.91 -2.28
C VAL A 671 16.71 -50.16 -2.95
N VAL A 672 17.92 -50.06 -3.55
CA VAL A 672 18.57 -51.07 -4.45
C VAL A 672 20.04 -51.40 -4.09
N GLN A 673 20.56 -52.63 -4.33
CA GLN A 673 21.90 -53.19 -3.98
C GLN A 673 22.85 -53.51 -5.21
N MET A 674 24.21 -53.57 -5.10
CA MET A 674 25.24 -53.66 -6.23
C MET A 674 26.44 -54.69 -6.00
N PHE A 675 27.23 -55.20 -7.01
CA PHE A 675 28.37 -56.22 -6.88
C PHE A 675 29.67 -55.97 -7.79
N ASP A 676 30.98 -56.27 -7.40
CA ASP A 676 32.29 -55.95 -8.14
C ASP A 676 33.58 -56.88 -7.86
N ASP A 677 34.65 -56.98 -8.73
CA ASP A 677 35.79 -57.97 -8.72
C ASP A 677 37.31 -57.56 -8.62
N ASN A 678 37.75 -56.29 -8.79
CA ASN A 678 39.03 -55.78 -8.24
C ASN A 678 39.09 -54.24 -8.34
N VAL A 679 39.42 -53.54 -7.24
CA VAL A 679 39.30 -52.07 -7.17
C VAL A 679 40.61 -51.50 -6.61
N GLY A 680 41.45 -50.78 -7.39
CA GLY A 680 42.62 -50.09 -6.81
C GLY A 680 43.81 -49.67 -7.70
N ALA A 681 44.86 -49.14 -7.03
CA ALA A 681 46.05 -48.50 -7.61
C ALA A 681 47.22 -49.46 -7.93
N THR A 682 48.03 -49.13 -8.94
CA THR A 682 49.35 -49.76 -9.19
C THR A 682 50.50 -48.85 -8.77
N ASP A 683 51.25 -49.21 -7.72
CA ASP A 683 52.31 -48.37 -7.14
C ASP A 683 53.68 -48.48 -7.87
N ILE A 684 54.35 -47.34 -8.07
CA ILE A 684 55.73 -47.20 -8.56
C ILE A 684 56.52 -46.13 -7.80
N ILE A 685 57.85 -46.18 -7.88
CA ILE A 685 58.75 -45.13 -7.37
C ILE A 685 59.44 -44.46 -8.57
N VAL A 686 59.33 -43.14 -8.68
CA VAL A 686 59.90 -42.36 -9.80
C VAL A 686 61.33 -41.94 -9.46
N THR A 687 62.25 -42.25 -10.35
CA THR A 687 63.69 -41.92 -10.22
C THR A 687 64.18 -41.24 -11.51
N GLU A 688 65.46 -40.86 -11.58
CA GLU A 688 66.06 -40.34 -12.81
C GLU A 688 66.09 -41.37 -13.97
N ASN A 689 65.86 -42.66 -13.68
CA ASN A 689 65.75 -43.72 -14.67
C ASN A 689 64.28 -43.93 -15.12
N GLU A 690 64.10 -44.28 -16.39
CA GLU A 690 62.79 -44.54 -16.98
C GLU A 690 62.15 -45.84 -16.44
N THR A 691 60.91 -45.77 -15.97
CA THR A 691 60.10 -46.89 -15.47
C THR A 691 58.87 -47.11 -16.36
N SER A 692 58.46 -48.37 -16.62
CA SER A 692 57.29 -48.68 -17.45
C SER A 692 56.18 -49.45 -16.71
N VAL A 693 54.92 -49.05 -16.90
CA VAL A 693 53.72 -49.62 -16.22
C VAL A 693 52.61 -49.91 -17.22
N THR A 694 51.85 -51.01 -17.02
CA THR A 694 50.69 -51.38 -17.87
C THR A 694 49.40 -51.54 -17.05
N LEU A 695 48.31 -50.91 -17.51
CA LEU A 695 46.93 -50.99 -16.95
C LEU A 695 45.99 -51.70 -17.94
N SER A 696 44.94 -52.40 -17.47
CA SER A 696 43.91 -53.13 -18.26
C SER A 696 42.48 -52.92 -17.72
N PHE A 697 41.65 -52.15 -18.43
CA PHE A 697 40.27 -51.85 -18.04
C PHE A 697 39.25 -52.82 -18.67
N ASP A 698 38.46 -53.56 -17.89
CA ASP A 698 37.71 -54.74 -18.35
C ASP A 698 36.15 -54.66 -18.36
N PHE A 699 35.51 -53.66 -17.73
CA PHE A 699 34.09 -53.32 -17.94
C PHE A 699 33.78 -51.81 -17.87
N GLU A 700 32.54 -51.43 -18.20
CA GLU A 700 32.10 -50.03 -18.22
C GLU A 700 32.03 -49.47 -16.79
N TYR A 701 32.79 -48.41 -16.50
CA TYR A 701 33.06 -47.83 -15.17
C TYR A 701 34.10 -48.55 -14.29
N ASP A 702 34.83 -49.51 -14.84
CA ASP A 702 36.04 -50.03 -14.20
C ASP A 702 37.09 -48.91 -14.04
N THR A 703 37.73 -48.83 -12.86
CA THR A 703 38.66 -47.74 -12.51
C THR A 703 40.02 -48.28 -12.05
N GLU A 704 41.02 -48.18 -12.93
CA GLU A 704 42.43 -48.42 -12.62
C GLU A 704 43.28 -47.12 -12.68
N TRP A 705 44.35 -47.04 -11.89
CA TRP A 705 45.27 -45.89 -11.90
C TRP A 705 46.69 -46.24 -11.43
N ILE A 706 47.67 -45.39 -11.76
CA ILE A 706 49.07 -45.52 -11.31
C ILE A 706 49.27 -44.64 -10.08
N SER A 707 49.94 -45.14 -9.05
CA SER A 707 50.38 -44.38 -7.88
C SER A 707 51.91 -44.24 -7.93
N MET A 708 52.42 -43.02 -8.00
CA MET A 708 53.81 -42.67 -8.28
C MET A 708 54.44 -41.98 -7.07
N THR A 709 55.43 -42.58 -6.43
CA THR A 709 56.13 -41.99 -5.28
C THR A 709 57.46 -41.38 -5.70
N LEU A 710 57.65 -40.10 -5.40
CA LEU A 710 58.86 -39.33 -5.66
C LEU A 710 59.61 -39.06 -4.34
N GLU A 711 60.92 -39.30 -4.33
CA GLU A 711 61.75 -39.08 -3.13
C GLU A 711 62.32 -37.65 -3.01
N ASN A 712 62.31 -36.89 -4.10
CA ASN A 712 62.72 -35.48 -4.18
C ASN A 712 61.79 -34.75 -5.17
N GLU A 713 61.81 -33.42 -5.18
CA GLU A 713 61.18 -32.64 -6.24
C GLU A 713 61.87 -32.88 -7.58
N LEU A 714 61.07 -33.22 -8.59
CA LEU A 714 61.56 -33.63 -9.90
C LEU A 714 60.68 -33.02 -11.00
N LEU A 715 61.31 -32.59 -12.08
CA LEU A 715 60.68 -32.50 -13.40
C LEU A 715 60.42 -33.92 -13.90
N VAL A 716 59.17 -34.37 -13.84
CA VAL A 716 58.71 -35.68 -14.28
C VAL A 716 58.19 -35.62 -15.71
N THR A 717 58.76 -36.45 -16.56
CA THR A 717 58.35 -36.69 -17.94
C THR A 717 57.55 -37.99 -18.04
N ILE A 718 56.34 -37.92 -18.59
CA ILE A 718 55.47 -39.08 -18.86
C ILE A 718 55.22 -39.21 -20.36
N SER A 719 55.41 -40.41 -20.91
CA SER A 719 55.15 -40.74 -22.32
C SER A 719 54.42 -42.07 -22.45
N SER A 720 53.71 -42.28 -23.55
CA SER A 720 52.95 -43.51 -23.85
C SER A 720 53.46 -44.13 -25.15
N ASN A 721 53.40 -45.45 -25.24
CA ASN A 721 53.76 -46.17 -26.47
C ASN A 721 52.71 -46.03 -27.59
N GLN A 722 51.51 -45.55 -27.28
CA GLN A 722 50.40 -45.38 -28.22
C GLN A 722 49.56 -44.14 -27.90
N TYR A 723 48.78 -43.67 -28.88
CA TYR A 723 47.84 -42.57 -28.69
C TYR A 723 46.77 -42.96 -27.67
N ILE A 724 46.43 -42.03 -26.78
CA ILE A 724 45.45 -42.23 -25.73
C ILE A 724 44.27 -41.30 -26.01
N PRO A 725 43.07 -41.84 -26.26
CA PRO A 725 41.90 -41.04 -26.62
C PRO A 725 41.18 -40.42 -25.41
N SER A 726 41.68 -40.67 -24.19
CA SER A 726 41.15 -40.12 -22.94
C SER A 726 42.08 -39.04 -22.41
N THR A 727 41.49 -38.11 -21.69
CA THR A 727 42.20 -37.08 -20.94
C THR A 727 42.52 -37.59 -19.53
N PHE A 728 43.59 -37.09 -18.92
CA PHE A 728 44.08 -37.58 -17.63
C PHE A 728 44.26 -36.47 -16.60
N TYR A 729 44.39 -36.88 -15.34
CA TYR A 729 44.76 -36.01 -14.25
C TYR A 729 45.81 -36.64 -13.33
N ILE A 730 46.49 -35.77 -12.58
CA ILE A 730 47.39 -36.15 -11.51
C ILE A 730 46.80 -35.62 -10.20
N ALA A 731 46.72 -36.47 -9.18
CA ALA A 731 46.29 -36.12 -7.83
C ALA A 731 47.37 -36.57 -6.82
N ARG A 732 47.41 -36.03 -5.60
CA ARG A 732 48.21 -36.61 -4.52
C ARG A 732 47.51 -37.85 -3.94
N SER A 733 48.24 -38.64 -3.17
CA SER A 733 47.74 -39.88 -2.54
C SER A 733 46.58 -39.66 -1.55
N ASP A 734 46.39 -38.44 -1.06
CA ASP A 734 45.25 -38.01 -0.25
C ASP A 734 43.98 -37.69 -1.08
N GLY A 735 44.06 -37.83 -2.41
CA GLY A 735 42.96 -37.59 -3.34
C GLY A 735 42.85 -36.15 -3.84
N THR A 736 43.71 -35.24 -3.38
CA THR A 736 43.72 -33.84 -3.86
C THR A 736 44.26 -33.77 -5.29
N MET A 737 43.46 -33.22 -6.20
CA MET A 737 43.91 -33.00 -7.58
C MET A 737 45.10 -32.02 -7.55
N TYR A 738 46.23 -32.43 -8.13
CA TYR A 738 47.42 -31.57 -8.21
C TYR A 738 47.14 -30.32 -9.08
N HIS A 739 46.14 -30.38 -9.97
CA HIS A 739 45.61 -29.22 -10.70
C HIS A 739 44.08 -29.15 -10.57
N SER A 740 43.55 -28.00 -10.13
CA SER A 740 42.15 -27.83 -9.72
C SER A 740 41.24 -27.09 -10.73
N HIS A 741 41.77 -26.55 -11.83
CA HIS A 741 40.95 -25.87 -12.85
C HIS A 741 40.70 -26.75 -14.08
N SER A 742 39.50 -27.35 -14.11
CA SER A 742 38.68 -27.94 -15.20
C SER A 742 39.26 -28.73 -16.39
N ASP A 743 40.54 -28.69 -16.71
CA ASP A 743 41.01 -29.23 -17.99
C ASP A 743 41.76 -30.53 -17.77
N TYR A 744 41.03 -31.63 -17.94
CA TYR A 744 41.65 -32.92 -18.13
C TYR A 744 42.70 -32.81 -19.23
N LEU A 745 43.94 -33.21 -18.93
CA LEU A 745 45.06 -32.98 -19.82
C LEU A 745 44.99 -33.93 -21.01
N HIS A 746 45.13 -33.39 -22.21
CA HIS A 746 45.30 -34.21 -23.40
C HIS A 746 46.70 -34.84 -23.39
N PHE A 747 46.75 -36.16 -23.50
CA PHE A 747 48.02 -36.87 -23.54
C PHE A 747 48.73 -36.63 -24.88
N SER A 748 49.75 -35.77 -24.89
CA SER A 748 50.66 -35.63 -26.04
C SER A 748 51.73 -36.75 -26.08
N LEU A 749 52.59 -36.79 -27.10
CA LEU A 749 53.67 -37.80 -27.19
C LEU A 749 54.60 -37.80 -25.95
N GLN A 750 54.73 -36.66 -25.26
CA GLN A 750 55.54 -36.48 -24.05
C GLN A 750 55.03 -35.27 -23.25
N ASN A 751 54.72 -35.45 -21.96
CA ASN A 751 54.26 -34.37 -21.07
C ASN A 751 55.23 -34.22 -19.89
N GLU A 752 55.51 -32.99 -19.48
CA GLU A 752 56.48 -32.65 -18.44
C GLU A 752 55.81 -31.86 -17.31
N PHE A 753 56.08 -32.25 -16.07
CA PHE A 753 55.48 -31.70 -14.86
C PHE A 753 56.56 -31.47 -13.81
N VAL A 754 56.55 -30.36 -13.10
CA VAL A 754 57.31 -30.23 -11.85
C VAL A 754 56.43 -30.81 -10.75
N LEU A 755 56.89 -31.89 -10.10
CA LEU A 755 56.19 -32.55 -9.00
C LEU A 755 57.08 -32.54 -7.75
N PRO A 756 56.54 -32.13 -6.58
CA PRO A 756 57.30 -32.14 -5.33
C PRO A 756 57.49 -33.57 -4.81
N LYS A 757 58.25 -33.71 -3.71
CA LYS A 757 58.44 -35.00 -3.04
C LYS A 757 57.10 -35.49 -2.48
N GLY A 758 56.63 -36.66 -2.93
CA GLY A 758 55.36 -37.21 -2.45
C GLY A 758 54.83 -38.33 -3.33
N THR A 759 53.65 -38.85 -2.98
CA THR A 759 52.97 -39.89 -3.77
C THR A 759 51.81 -39.28 -4.55
N PHE A 760 51.77 -39.56 -5.86
CA PHE A 760 50.83 -38.98 -6.80
C PHE A 760 50.09 -40.05 -7.60
N LEU A 761 48.79 -39.94 -7.71
CA LEU A 761 47.91 -40.77 -8.51
C LEU A 761 47.83 -40.19 -9.93
N PHE A 762 48.15 -40.97 -10.95
CA PHE A 762 47.91 -40.67 -12.35
C PHE A 762 46.72 -41.50 -12.83
N LYS A 763 45.60 -40.83 -13.14
CA LYS A 763 44.30 -41.47 -13.44
C LYS A 763 43.64 -40.83 -14.66
N PHE A 764 42.88 -41.64 -15.39
CA PHE A 764 42.12 -41.20 -16.57
C PHE A 764 40.74 -40.70 -16.17
N HIS A 765 40.27 -39.68 -16.89
CA HIS A 765 38.95 -39.11 -16.65
C HIS A 765 37.86 -39.84 -17.41
N GLU A 766 38.06 -40.02 -18.71
CA GLU A 766 37.10 -40.71 -19.55
C GLU A 766 37.38 -42.21 -19.56
N GLN A 767 36.32 -42.99 -19.77
CA GLN A 767 36.36 -44.44 -19.74
C GLN A 767 37.38 -44.98 -20.75
N MET A 768 38.21 -45.90 -20.25
CA MET A 768 39.24 -46.58 -21.04
C MET A 768 38.82 -48.04 -21.23
N ILE A 769 39.08 -48.60 -22.41
CA ILE A 769 38.88 -50.02 -22.70
C ILE A 769 40.14 -50.54 -23.38
N GLY A 770 40.75 -51.60 -22.82
CA GLY A 770 41.98 -52.21 -23.32
C GLY A 770 43.22 -51.94 -22.47
N SER A 771 44.41 -52.33 -22.97
CA SER A 771 45.67 -52.27 -22.21
C SER A 771 46.65 -51.22 -22.73
N PHE A 772 47.21 -50.41 -21.84
CA PHE A 772 48.09 -49.25 -22.17
C PHE A 772 49.40 -49.28 -21.39
N THR A 773 50.55 -48.96 -22.03
CA THR A 773 51.88 -48.94 -21.37
C THR A 773 52.47 -47.52 -21.33
N PHE A 774 52.81 -47.07 -20.12
CA PHE A 774 53.35 -45.74 -19.82
C PHE A 774 54.83 -45.82 -19.49
N LYS A 775 55.60 -44.78 -19.83
CA LYS A 775 57.03 -44.58 -19.52
C LYS A 775 57.21 -43.28 -18.75
N ILE A 776 57.80 -43.36 -17.56
CA ILE A 776 57.88 -42.25 -16.59
C ILE A 776 59.35 -42.05 -16.16
N LYS A 777 59.85 -40.80 -16.17
CA LYS A 777 61.24 -40.44 -15.83
C LYS A 777 61.32 -39.09 -15.09
N GLY A 778 62.17 -38.94 -14.07
CA GLY A 778 62.38 -37.66 -13.35
C GLY A 778 63.72 -36.95 -13.64
N GLN A 779 63.81 -35.63 -13.36
CA GLN A 779 65.04 -34.81 -13.40
C GLN A 779 65.02 -33.72 -12.29
N LEU A 780 66.13 -33.50 -11.57
CA LEU A 780 66.24 -32.50 -10.47
C LEU A 780 66.27 -31.04 -10.95
N ILE A 781 65.67 -30.12 -10.16
CA ILE A 781 65.63 -28.65 -10.39
C ILE A 781 66.33 -27.90 -9.23
N PRO A 782 67.34 -27.04 -9.45
CA PRO A 782 67.99 -26.28 -8.36
C PRO A 782 67.52 -24.81 -8.24
N ASN A 783 67.13 -24.40 -7.02
CA ASN A 783 66.89 -23.01 -6.54
C ASN A 783 65.60 -22.27 -6.98
N ASP A 784 64.46 -22.93 -6.99
CA ASP A 784 63.14 -22.29 -7.16
C ASP A 784 62.60 -21.69 -5.83
N LEU A 785 61.74 -20.66 -5.92
CA LEU A 785 60.87 -20.16 -4.82
C LEU A 785 59.58 -20.99 -4.70
N SER A 786 59.33 -21.90 -5.65
CA SER A 786 58.18 -22.79 -5.63
C SER A 786 58.09 -23.58 -4.32
N GLY A 787 57.01 -23.34 -3.58
CA GLY A 787 56.67 -24.08 -2.37
C GLY A 787 55.71 -25.22 -2.69
N ASP A 788 55.91 -26.37 -2.05
CA ASP A 788 54.93 -27.46 -2.02
C ASP A 788 53.56 -26.93 -1.51
N ASP A 789 52.45 -27.62 -1.82
CA ASP A 789 51.12 -27.26 -1.30
C ASP A 789 51.05 -27.40 0.23
N THR A 790 52.10 -27.94 0.82
CA THR A 790 52.35 -28.03 2.25
C THR A 790 53.24 -26.87 2.69
N LEU A 791 52.83 -26.12 3.72
CA LEU A 791 53.51 -24.96 4.32
C LEU A 791 54.87 -25.27 5.01
N GLU A 792 55.57 -26.32 4.58
CA GLU A 792 56.80 -26.82 5.19
C GLU A 792 58.07 -26.07 4.75
N ASP A 793 58.07 -25.34 3.61
CA ASP A 793 59.21 -24.51 3.17
C ASP A 793 59.08 -23.06 3.70
N GLN A 794 60.19 -22.41 4.05
CA GLN A 794 60.20 -21.09 4.72
C GLN A 794 60.37 -19.90 3.76
N ARG A 795 60.18 -20.10 2.46
CA ARG A 795 60.46 -19.09 1.42
C ARG A 795 59.14 -18.61 0.79
N PHE A 796 58.43 -17.72 1.49
CA PHE A 796 57.17 -17.11 1.02
C PHE A 796 57.34 -15.65 0.62
N GLY A 797 56.58 -15.20 -0.36
CA GLY A 797 56.34 -13.77 -0.62
C GLY A 797 55.33 -13.17 0.37
N ILE A 798 55.25 -11.85 0.49
CA ILE A 798 54.24 -11.16 1.33
C ILE A 798 53.18 -10.54 0.41
N LEU A 799 51.89 -10.75 0.71
CA LEU A 799 50.78 -10.04 0.06
C LEU A 799 50.47 -8.76 0.84
N GLU A 800 50.43 -7.63 0.13
CA GLU A 800 50.03 -6.34 0.69
C GLU A 800 48.81 -5.78 -0.08
N PRO A 801 47.82 -5.17 0.61
CA PRO A 801 46.70 -4.52 -0.08
C PRO A 801 47.21 -3.41 -1.04
N GLY A 802 46.68 -3.39 -2.26
CA GLY A 802 47.16 -2.51 -3.33
C GLY A 802 47.59 -3.28 -4.60
N VAL A 803 48.32 -2.60 -5.48
CA VAL A 803 48.78 -3.16 -6.77
C VAL A 803 50.18 -3.75 -6.62
N MET A 804 50.39 -5.00 -7.05
CA MET A 804 51.67 -5.71 -6.99
C MET A 804 51.98 -6.52 -8.26
N ASP A 805 53.27 -6.67 -8.56
CA ASP A 805 53.78 -7.48 -9.66
C ASP A 805 54.32 -8.83 -9.15
N VAL A 806 54.00 -9.92 -9.86
CA VAL A 806 54.38 -11.31 -9.55
C VAL A 806 55.10 -11.93 -10.74
N LEU A 807 56.25 -12.59 -10.53
CA LEU A 807 57.14 -13.10 -11.59
C LEU A 807 57.19 -14.64 -11.58
N PHE A 808 56.89 -15.28 -12.72
CA PHE A 808 56.94 -16.73 -12.91
C PHE A 808 58.07 -17.14 -13.87
N GLU A 809 58.90 -18.12 -13.50
CA GLU A 809 60.12 -18.55 -14.20
C GLU A 809 59.89 -19.72 -15.20
N TYR A 810 58.92 -20.62 -14.96
CA TYR A 810 58.62 -21.80 -15.80
C TYR A 810 57.12 -22.03 -16.05
N ASN A 811 56.77 -22.87 -17.04
CA ASN A 811 55.40 -23.36 -17.19
C ASN A 811 54.98 -24.06 -15.89
N TRP A 812 53.83 -23.68 -15.33
CA TRP A 812 53.27 -24.24 -14.09
C TRP A 812 54.08 -23.90 -12.83
N ASP A 813 54.89 -22.85 -12.90
CA ASP A 813 55.54 -22.28 -11.73
C ASP A 813 54.48 -21.71 -10.76
N LYS A 814 54.66 -22.04 -9.48
CA LYS A 814 53.69 -21.86 -8.40
C LYS A 814 54.40 -21.23 -7.22
N ASP A 815 54.08 -19.96 -6.94
CA ASP A 815 54.62 -19.22 -5.81
C ASP A 815 53.59 -19.12 -4.69
N ILE A 816 54.07 -19.18 -3.45
CA ILE A 816 53.24 -19.01 -2.25
C ILE A 816 53.53 -17.66 -1.61
N TYR A 817 52.45 -16.95 -1.31
CA TYR A 817 52.47 -15.70 -0.58
C TYR A 817 51.67 -15.81 0.71
N VAL A 818 52.05 -15.02 1.70
CA VAL A 818 51.40 -14.94 3.01
C VAL A 818 50.72 -13.60 3.21
N TYR A 819 49.53 -13.63 3.81
CA TYR A 819 48.78 -12.47 4.27
C TYR A 819 48.37 -12.69 5.73
N GLU A 820 48.70 -11.76 6.63
CA GLU A 820 48.34 -11.84 8.05
C GLU A 820 47.30 -10.77 8.39
N THR A 821 46.24 -11.18 9.08
CA THR A 821 45.20 -10.26 9.58
C THR A 821 44.87 -10.59 11.03
N ASP A 822 44.63 -9.56 11.85
CA ASP A 822 44.25 -9.71 13.26
C ASP A 822 42.72 -9.68 13.47
N PHE A 823 41.95 -9.49 12.39
CA PHE A 823 40.49 -9.38 12.39
C PHE A 823 39.90 -10.06 11.13
N VAL A 824 38.61 -10.40 11.18
CA VAL A 824 37.89 -10.93 10.02
C VAL A 824 37.91 -9.89 8.89
N VAL A 825 38.27 -10.30 7.68
CA VAL A 825 38.33 -9.43 6.50
C VAL A 825 37.89 -10.16 5.25
N ASP A 826 37.19 -9.45 4.36
CA ASP A 826 36.90 -9.94 3.02
C ASP A 826 37.92 -9.38 2.02
N LEU A 827 38.72 -10.23 1.38
CA LEU A 827 39.70 -9.79 0.38
C LEU A 827 39.14 -9.98 -1.03
N MET A 828 39.03 -8.89 -1.78
CA MET A 828 38.74 -8.90 -3.21
C MET A 828 40.03 -8.83 -4.02
N PHE A 829 40.29 -9.86 -4.81
CA PHE A 829 41.37 -9.91 -5.79
C PHE A 829 40.84 -9.47 -7.15
N LEU A 830 41.41 -8.42 -7.73
CA LEU A 830 41.08 -7.95 -9.08
C LEU A 830 42.12 -8.48 -10.07
N ASN A 831 41.70 -9.42 -10.93
CA ASN A 831 42.58 -10.16 -11.82
C ASN A 831 42.65 -9.50 -13.21
N ARG A 832 43.76 -8.81 -13.49
CA ARG A 832 43.93 -8.08 -14.76
C ARG A 832 44.65 -8.89 -15.86
N ASP A 833 45.40 -9.96 -15.50
CA ASP A 833 46.34 -10.63 -16.42
C ASP A 833 46.27 -12.18 -16.44
N GLY A 834 45.20 -12.79 -15.92
CA GLY A 834 44.93 -14.24 -16.07
C GLY A 834 45.75 -15.14 -15.16
N ILE A 835 45.90 -14.75 -13.89
CA ILE A 835 46.51 -15.57 -12.83
C ILE A 835 45.43 -16.42 -12.15
N THR A 836 45.73 -17.66 -11.79
CA THR A 836 44.89 -18.45 -10.88
C THR A 836 45.30 -18.15 -9.44
N ILE A 837 44.34 -17.76 -8.61
CA ILE A 837 44.55 -17.41 -7.21
C ILE A 837 43.90 -18.47 -6.34
N CYS A 838 44.70 -19.14 -5.50
CA CYS A 838 44.25 -20.21 -4.61
C CYS A 838 44.45 -19.80 -3.15
N HIS A 839 43.38 -19.74 -2.37
CA HIS A 839 43.49 -19.64 -0.91
C HIS A 839 43.76 -21.02 -0.32
N ILE A 840 44.88 -21.16 0.40
CA ILE A 840 45.33 -22.42 1.01
C ILE A 840 44.70 -22.53 2.40
N LEU A 841 43.86 -23.54 2.58
CA LEU A 841 43.22 -23.90 3.85
C LEU A 841 43.87 -25.19 4.39
N GLU A 842 43.67 -25.47 5.68
CA GLU A 842 44.36 -26.56 6.40
C GLU A 842 44.23 -27.95 5.73
N ASN A 843 43.17 -28.20 4.96
CA ASN A 843 42.93 -29.47 4.24
C ASN A 843 42.45 -29.30 2.78
N SER A 844 42.47 -28.09 2.21
CA SER A 844 41.95 -27.85 0.85
C SER A 844 42.48 -26.53 0.25
N GLN A 845 42.38 -26.35 -1.06
CA GLN A 845 42.66 -25.06 -1.71
C GLN A 845 41.45 -24.57 -2.50
N ASN A 846 41.06 -23.31 -2.32
CA ASN A 846 39.95 -22.69 -3.04
C ASN A 846 40.48 -21.74 -4.12
N CYS A 847 40.47 -22.19 -5.37
CA CYS A 847 41.08 -21.50 -6.50
C CYS A 847 40.05 -20.78 -7.39
N ASP A 848 40.40 -19.66 -8.02
CA ASP A 848 39.62 -19.04 -9.10
C ASP A 848 40.53 -18.32 -10.11
N THR A 849 40.02 -18.08 -11.31
CA THR A 849 40.68 -17.37 -12.42
C THR A 849 40.09 -16.00 -12.74
N TYR A 850 39.04 -15.57 -12.04
CA TYR A 850 38.42 -14.25 -12.19
C TYR A 850 38.53 -13.42 -10.91
N ASP A 851 37.97 -12.21 -10.93
CA ASP A 851 37.85 -11.38 -9.73
C ASP A 851 37.14 -12.18 -8.64
N LYS A 852 37.78 -12.31 -7.46
CA LYS A 852 37.33 -13.21 -6.40
C LYS A 852 37.28 -12.51 -5.06
N LEU A 853 36.15 -12.65 -4.36
CA LEU A 853 36.00 -12.30 -2.95
C LEU A 853 36.34 -13.51 -2.07
N ILE A 854 37.17 -13.30 -1.04
CA ILE A 854 37.61 -14.35 -0.12
C ILE A 854 37.51 -13.85 1.31
N HIS A 855 36.63 -14.48 2.10
CA HIS A 855 36.48 -14.23 3.52
C HIS A 855 37.61 -14.86 4.33
N LEU A 856 38.29 -14.07 5.17
CA LEU A 856 39.40 -14.48 6.01
C LEU A 856 39.11 -14.21 7.48
N GLU A 857 39.35 -15.20 8.33
CA GLU A 857 39.33 -15.07 9.79
C GLU A 857 40.62 -14.40 10.32
N PRO A 858 40.72 -14.02 11.60
CA PRO A 858 41.98 -13.58 12.19
C PRO A 858 43.03 -14.69 12.14
N GLY A 859 44.17 -14.44 11.50
CA GLY A 859 45.28 -15.39 11.42
C GLY A 859 46.22 -15.15 10.25
N THR A 860 47.14 -16.09 10.09
CA THR A 860 48.06 -16.17 8.94
C THR A 860 47.40 -17.00 7.84
N HIS A 861 47.13 -16.35 6.70
CA HIS A 861 46.55 -16.99 5.52
C HIS A 861 47.59 -17.08 4.42
N TYR A 862 47.55 -18.19 3.70
CA TYR A 862 48.48 -18.47 2.62
C TYR A 862 47.73 -18.53 1.31
N PHE A 863 48.31 -17.94 0.29
CA PHE A 863 47.76 -17.88 -1.05
C PHE A 863 48.78 -18.41 -2.01
N SER A 864 48.35 -19.27 -2.92
CA SER A 864 49.18 -19.64 -4.05
C SER A 864 48.72 -18.95 -5.32
N LEU A 865 49.69 -18.42 -6.06
CA LEU A 865 49.50 -17.76 -7.34
C LEU A 865 50.15 -18.62 -8.42
N MET A 866 49.41 -18.87 -9.51
CA MET A 866 49.89 -19.67 -10.64
C MET A 866 49.52 -19.02 -11.97
N SER A 867 50.46 -18.99 -12.91
CA SER A 867 50.23 -18.54 -14.28
C SER A 867 50.04 -19.73 -15.23
N VAL A 868 49.05 -19.63 -16.12
CA VAL A 868 48.74 -20.68 -17.12
C VAL A 868 49.29 -20.34 -18.52
N SER A 869 50.21 -19.36 -18.60
CA SER A 869 50.77 -18.92 -19.88
C SER A 869 51.64 -19.99 -20.55
N GLN A 870 52.00 -19.83 -21.84
CA GLN A 870 52.88 -20.75 -22.59
C GLN A 870 54.29 -20.16 -22.86
N THR A 871 54.61 -18.97 -22.33
CA THR A 871 55.87 -18.27 -22.57
C THR A 871 56.45 -17.75 -21.26
N TYR A 872 57.66 -18.21 -20.89
CA TYR A 872 58.33 -17.90 -19.63
C TYR A 872 59.80 -17.49 -19.83
N PRO A 873 60.37 -16.66 -18.94
CA PRO A 873 59.79 -16.07 -17.73
C PRO A 873 58.77 -14.93 -18.00
N LYS A 874 57.78 -14.71 -17.11
CA LYS A 874 56.70 -13.70 -17.27
C LYS A 874 56.31 -13.02 -15.94
N SER A 875 56.15 -11.69 -15.97
CA SER A 875 55.62 -10.89 -14.84
C SER A 875 54.16 -10.50 -15.09
N ASN A 876 53.31 -10.59 -14.07
CA ASN A 876 51.87 -10.29 -14.12
C ASN A 876 51.47 -9.34 -12.97
N THR A 877 50.47 -8.48 -13.19
CA THR A 877 50.00 -7.52 -12.16
C THR A 877 48.73 -8.03 -11.47
N ILE A 878 48.63 -7.93 -10.15
CA ILE A 878 47.40 -8.15 -9.36
C ILE A 878 47.08 -6.94 -8.48
N GLU A 879 45.80 -6.73 -8.17
CA GLU A 879 45.32 -5.70 -7.23
C GLU A 879 44.46 -6.34 -6.14
N ILE A 880 44.70 -6.00 -4.88
CA ILE A 880 44.04 -6.59 -3.70
C ILE A 880 43.34 -5.50 -2.90
N VAL A 881 42.04 -5.66 -2.66
CA VAL A 881 41.17 -4.71 -1.94
C VAL A 881 40.56 -5.40 -0.73
N VAL A 882 40.57 -4.76 0.44
CA VAL A 882 39.86 -5.26 1.64
C VAL A 882 38.43 -4.70 1.63
N LEU A 883 37.43 -5.57 1.55
CA LEU A 883 36.01 -5.28 1.78
C LEU A 883 35.67 -5.52 3.25
N LYS A 884 34.72 -4.75 3.75
CA LYS A 884 34.10 -4.94 5.06
C LYS A 884 32.61 -4.81 4.85
N ASP A 885 31.89 -5.92 5.01
CA ASP A 885 30.46 -5.87 5.22
C ASP A 885 30.21 -5.50 6.69
N GLU A 886 29.51 -4.39 6.92
CA GLU A 886 29.24 -3.90 8.26
C GLU A 886 27.73 -3.96 8.59
N SER A 887 26.87 -4.58 7.76
CA SER A 887 25.40 -4.50 7.86
C SER A 887 24.72 -5.87 7.80
N ASP A 888 24.24 -6.39 8.93
CA ASP A 888 23.43 -7.62 8.98
C ASP A 888 22.34 -7.58 10.08
N GLU A 889 21.52 -8.62 10.21
CA GLU A 889 20.44 -8.70 11.21
C GLU A 889 20.93 -8.55 12.66
N ASN A 890 22.19 -8.90 12.94
CA ASN A 890 22.84 -8.82 14.24
C ASN A 890 23.66 -7.54 14.42
N ASN A 891 23.96 -6.82 13.34
CA ASN A 891 24.75 -5.61 13.28
C ASN A 891 24.09 -4.58 12.35
N MET A 892 22.94 -4.06 12.77
CA MET A 892 22.18 -3.08 12.00
C MET A 892 22.87 -1.72 12.02
N ILE A 893 23.14 -1.14 10.85
CA ILE A 893 23.84 0.14 10.76
C ILE A 893 22.87 1.30 11.04
N PRO A 894 23.17 2.20 12.00
CA PRO A 894 22.35 3.39 12.21
C PRO A 894 22.53 4.35 11.03
N ILE A 895 21.42 4.72 10.39
CA ILE A 895 21.44 5.71 9.31
C ILE A 895 21.30 7.12 9.86
N VAL A 896 22.06 8.06 9.27
CA VAL A 896 22.00 9.48 9.58
C VAL A 896 21.20 10.17 8.48
N LEU A 897 20.25 11.00 8.88
CA LEU A 897 19.38 11.74 7.95
C LEU A 897 20.21 12.73 7.12
N ASP A 898 19.84 12.86 5.85
CA ASP A 898 20.47 13.64 4.78
C ASP A 898 21.94 13.27 4.46
N GLU A 899 22.48 12.23 5.09
CA GLU A 899 23.79 11.69 4.74
C GLU A 899 23.63 10.49 3.80
N PRO A 900 24.31 10.50 2.64
CA PRO A 900 24.33 9.32 1.79
C PRO A 900 25.13 8.20 2.48
N PHE A 901 24.59 6.98 2.45
CA PHE A 901 25.28 5.79 2.92
C PHE A 901 25.39 4.76 1.79
N GLU A 902 26.47 3.98 1.83
CA GLU A 902 26.65 2.88 0.88
C GLU A 902 25.81 1.69 1.32
N VAL A 903 25.13 1.08 0.33
CA VAL A 903 24.47 -0.22 0.45
C VAL A 903 25.31 -1.17 -0.38
N ILE A 904 25.76 -2.27 0.21
CA ILE A 904 26.67 -3.22 -0.41
C ILE A 904 25.99 -4.58 -0.40
N ILE A 905 25.39 -4.94 -1.54
CA ILE A 905 24.75 -6.25 -1.68
C ILE A 905 25.80 -7.21 -2.22
N GLU A 906 26.25 -8.14 -1.38
CA GLU A 906 27.40 -9.00 -1.66
C GLU A 906 27.03 -10.24 -2.47
N LYS A 907 25.80 -10.73 -2.30
CA LYS A 907 25.29 -11.96 -2.92
C LYS A 907 23.77 -11.94 -3.13
N ASP A 908 23.27 -12.92 -3.88
CA ASP A 908 21.83 -13.15 -4.02
C ASP A 908 21.20 -13.58 -2.69
N GLY A 909 20.07 -12.99 -2.33
CA GLY A 909 19.42 -13.18 -1.03
C GLY A 909 20.08 -12.42 0.14
N ASP A 910 21.04 -11.55 -0.15
CA ASP A 910 21.64 -10.67 0.85
C ASP A 910 20.69 -9.52 1.21
N ILE A 911 20.62 -9.23 2.51
CA ILE A 911 19.71 -8.23 3.08
C ILE A 911 20.52 -7.36 4.02
N ASP A 912 20.70 -6.11 3.62
CA ASP A 912 21.31 -5.10 4.47
C ASP A 912 20.28 -4.57 5.47
N TYR A 913 20.69 -4.44 6.74
CA TYR A 913 19.85 -3.96 7.82
C TYR A 913 20.34 -2.62 8.33
N TYR A 914 19.42 -1.67 8.34
CA TYR A 914 19.65 -0.34 8.85
C TYR A 914 18.67 -0.03 9.97
N THR A 915 19.13 0.73 10.97
CA THR A 915 18.24 1.30 11.98
C THR A 915 18.04 2.78 11.74
N LEU A 916 16.78 3.19 11.79
CA LEU A 916 16.41 4.59 11.77
C LEU A 916 15.63 4.90 13.04
N SER A 917 16.26 5.66 13.94
CA SER A 917 15.55 6.28 15.05
C SER A 917 14.88 7.54 14.54
N VAL A 918 13.57 7.46 14.37
CA VAL A 918 12.72 8.61 14.08
C VAL A 918 12.42 9.29 15.42
N LEU A 919 12.83 10.56 15.54
CA LEU A 919 12.66 11.33 16.77
C LEU A 919 11.33 12.08 16.81
N GLU A 920 10.75 12.37 15.64
CA GLU A 920 9.55 13.19 15.44
C GLU A 920 8.73 12.66 14.26
N THR A 921 7.41 12.84 14.31
CA THR A 921 6.54 12.38 13.22
C THR A 921 6.79 13.21 11.96
N GLY A 922 7.03 12.59 10.81
CA GLY A 922 7.34 13.33 9.58
C GLY A 922 7.27 12.49 8.30
N VAL A 923 7.44 13.17 7.16
CA VAL A 923 7.53 12.53 5.84
C VAL A 923 9.00 12.35 5.46
N TYR A 924 9.43 11.10 5.41
CA TYR A 924 10.78 10.69 5.09
C TYR A 924 10.86 10.19 3.65
N LYS A 925 11.83 10.70 2.89
CA LYS A 925 12.14 10.27 1.53
C LYS A 925 13.40 9.43 1.52
N PHE A 926 13.22 8.17 1.17
CA PHE A 926 14.27 7.20 0.91
C PHE A 926 14.55 7.21 -0.58
N LEU A 927 15.76 7.61 -0.97
CA LEU A 927 16.22 7.63 -2.35
C LEU A 927 17.32 6.61 -2.54
N LEU A 928 17.12 5.65 -3.44
CA LEU A 928 18.16 4.74 -3.89
C LEU A 928 18.63 5.13 -5.30
N THR A 929 19.87 5.59 -5.41
CA THR A 929 20.50 5.92 -6.71
C THR A 929 21.15 4.69 -7.32
N ASP A 930 20.90 4.47 -8.62
CA ASP A 930 21.38 3.33 -9.43
C ASP A 930 20.86 1.92 -9.03
N GLY A 931 19.89 1.85 -8.12
CA GLY A 931 19.24 0.63 -7.61
C GLY A 931 18.19 0.01 -8.53
N HIS A 932 18.58 -0.37 -9.74
CA HIS A 932 17.67 -0.87 -10.77
C HIS A 932 17.05 -2.25 -10.49
N SER A 933 17.23 -2.88 -9.32
CA SER A 933 16.66 -4.19 -8.93
C SER A 933 16.43 -4.41 -7.42
N SER A 934 16.46 -3.35 -6.64
CA SER A 934 16.45 -3.43 -5.18
C SER A 934 15.08 -3.13 -4.56
N THR A 935 14.82 -3.76 -3.41
CA THR A 935 13.60 -3.63 -2.61
C THR A 935 13.95 -2.93 -1.30
N ILE A 936 13.16 -1.91 -0.93
CA ILE A 936 13.26 -1.24 0.38
C ILE A 936 12.02 -1.62 1.19
N THR A 937 12.24 -2.11 2.41
CA THR A 937 11.17 -2.46 3.36
C THR A 937 11.41 -1.77 4.69
N ILE A 938 10.36 -1.24 5.32
CA ILE A 938 10.41 -0.59 6.64
C ILE A 938 9.55 -1.38 7.62
N TYR A 939 10.13 -1.74 8.76
CA TYR A 939 9.48 -2.44 9.86
C TYR A 939 9.43 -1.55 11.11
N ASP A 940 8.36 -1.68 11.89
CA ASP A 940 8.30 -1.12 13.24
C ASP A 940 9.09 -1.97 14.26
N LYS A 941 9.15 -1.49 15.52
CA LYS A 941 9.79 -2.19 16.64
C LYS A 941 9.24 -3.59 16.94
N ASP A 942 8.00 -3.87 16.52
CA ASP A 942 7.29 -5.13 16.76
C ASP A 942 7.41 -6.06 15.53
N SER A 943 8.28 -5.71 14.57
CA SER A 943 8.54 -6.43 13.32
C SER A 943 7.36 -6.45 12.34
N HIS A 944 6.42 -5.52 12.47
CA HIS A 944 5.36 -5.36 11.46
C HIS A 944 5.88 -4.57 10.26
N GLN A 945 5.65 -5.10 9.07
CA GLN A 945 5.98 -4.41 7.82
C GLN A 945 5.04 -3.22 7.60
N LEU A 946 5.60 -2.01 7.56
CA LEU A 946 4.85 -0.77 7.33
C LEU A 946 4.85 -0.34 5.86
N TYR A 947 6.02 -0.43 5.21
CA TYR A 947 6.22 0.03 3.84
C TYR A 947 7.06 -0.99 3.06
N LEU A 948 6.71 -1.18 1.78
CA LEU A 948 7.45 -2.00 0.82
C LEU A 948 7.47 -1.26 -0.52
N GLN A 949 8.65 -0.98 -1.04
CA GLN A 949 8.82 -0.35 -2.35
C GLN A 949 9.83 -1.12 -3.18
N ASN A 950 9.42 -1.54 -4.37
CA ASN A 950 10.31 -2.09 -5.38
C ASN A 950 10.82 -0.93 -6.25
N TYR A 951 12.14 -0.77 -6.36
CA TYR A 951 12.82 0.23 -7.19
C TYR A 951 12.55 1.72 -6.81
N GLY A 952 13.59 2.55 -6.82
CA GLY A 952 13.45 4.02 -6.87
C GLY A 952 13.36 4.78 -5.54
N THR A 953 12.40 5.72 -5.44
CA THR A 953 12.19 6.61 -4.29
C THR A 953 10.97 6.18 -3.47
N LEU A 954 11.12 5.96 -2.17
CA LEU A 954 10.04 5.69 -1.22
C LEU A 954 9.77 6.92 -0.36
N TYR A 955 8.50 7.28 -0.18
CA TYR A 955 8.05 8.31 0.76
C TYR A 955 7.31 7.60 1.88
N ALA A 956 7.81 7.69 3.12
CA ALA A 956 7.23 7.02 4.28
C ALA A 956 6.84 8.05 5.34
N TYR A 957 5.65 7.90 5.90
CA TYR A 957 5.20 8.68 7.05
C TYR A 957 5.53 7.89 8.31
N LEU A 958 6.49 8.38 9.09
CA LEU A 958 6.99 7.66 10.27
C LEU A 958 6.71 8.49 11.53
N ILE A 959 6.34 7.83 12.63
CA ILE A 959 6.12 8.43 13.96
C ILE A 959 7.38 8.23 14.84
N PRO A 960 7.53 8.88 16.01
CA PRO A 960 8.67 8.63 16.89
C PRO A 960 8.79 7.15 17.26
N GLY A 961 9.95 6.57 16.96
CA GLY A 961 10.18 5.15 17.12
C GLY A 961 11.46 4.70 16.45
N ASP A 962 11.90 3.52 16.83
CA ASP A 962 13.00 2.85 16.16
C ASP A 962 12.42 1.96 15.06
N TYR A 963 12.91 2.17 13.84
CA TYR A 963 12.52 1.42 12.66
C TYR A 963 13.70 0.60 12.17
N VAL A 964 13.39 -0.58 11.65
CA VAL A 964 14.34 -1.41 10.91
C VAL A 964 14.04 -1.26 9.44
N ILE A 965 15.04 -0.87 8.67
CA ILE A 965 14.95 -0.76 7.22
C ILE A 965 15.78 -1.88 6.64
N THR A 966 15.19 -2.66 5.75
CA THR A 966 15.92 -3.68 5.01
C THR A 966 16.02 -3.29 3.55
N ILE A 967 17.22 -3.38 2.99
CA ILE A 967 17.44 -3.21 1.56
C ILE A 967 17.98 -4.52 1.01
N SER A 968 17.31 -5.06 -0.01
CA SER A 968 17.69 -6.34 -0.61
C SER A 968 17.54 -6.33 -2.13
N GLU A 969 18.20 -7.27 -2.80
CA GLU A 969 17.95 -7.55 -4.22
C GLU A 969 17.33 -8.93 -4.41
N ASN A 970 16.45 -9.04 -5.40
CA ASN A 970 15.86 -10.31 -5.81
C ASN A 970 16.32 -10.65 -7.24
N ILE A 971 17.59 -11.05 -7.39
CA ILE A 971 18.15 -11.48 -8.68
C ILE A 971 18.81 -12.85 -8.51
N SER A 972 18.12 -13.89 -8.99
CA SER A 972 18.63 -15.26 -9.01
C SER A 972 20.04 -15.35 -9.63
N ASN A 973 21.03 -15.80 -8.85
CA ASN A 973 22.45 -16.03 -9.22
C ASN A 973 23.34 -14.77 -9.39
N MET A 974 23.32 -13.83 -8.44
CA MET A 974 24.38 -12.82 -8.38
C MET A 974 25.73 -13.43 -7.97
N THR A 975 26.74 -13.25 -8.83
CA THR A 975 28.16 -13.58 -8.55
C THR A 975 29.03 -12.32 -8.46
N ARG A 976 28.42 -11.14 -8.23
CA ARG A 976 29.09 -9.84 -8.20
C ARG A 976 28.50 -8.98 -7.09
N VAL A 977 29.37 -8.28 -6.36
CA VAL A 977 28.98 -7.27 -5.36
C VAL A 977 28.42 -6.05 -6.08
N GLN A 978 27.22 -5.60 -5.71
CA GLN A 978 26.65 -4.33 -6.18
C GLN A 978 26.72 -3.28 -5.08
N ARG A 979 27.06 -2.05 -5.48
CA ARG A 979 27.11 -0.89 -4.58
C ARG A 979 26.07 0.12 -4.99
N TYR A 980 25.19 0.48 -4.07
CA TYR A 980 24.24 1.57 -4.23
C TYR A 980 24.57 2.69 -3.27
N VAL A 981 24.15 3.89 -3.63
CA VAL A 981 24.11 5.00 -2.68
C VAL A 981 22.64 5.21 -2.32
N ALA A 982 22.34 5.05 -1.04
CA ALA A 982 21.05 5.38 -0.48
C ALA A 982 21.15 6.71 0.27
N THR A 983 20.07 7.47 0.28
CA THR A 983 19.95 8.67 1.12
C THR A 983 18.56 8.71 1.71
N VAL A 984 18.47 8.88 3.02
CA VAL A 984 17.20 9.18 3.69
C VAL A 984 17.18 10.65 4.00
N SER A 985 16.31 11.37 3.32
CA SER A 985 16.12 12.80 3.51
C SER A 985 14.76 13.05 4.14
N ILE A 986 14.65 14.11 4.91
CA ILE A 986 13.36 14.48 5.49
C ILE A 986 12.78 15.56 4.59
N LEU A 987 11.63 15.28 3.99
CA LEU A 987 10.99 16.25 3.10
C LEU A 987 10.17 17.29 3.85
N ASP A 988 9.62 16.85 4.97
CA ASP A 988 8.89 17.66 5.92
C ASP A 988 9.32 17.19 7.32
N THR A 989 10.32 17.89 7.88
CA THR A 989 10.62 17.80 9.31
C THR A 989 9.74 18.81 9.98
N LEU A 990 8.80 18.30 10.75
CA LEU A 990 8.12 19.14 11.68
C LEU A 990 9.02 19.30 12.92
N ASP A 991 9.34 20.55 13.27
CA ASP A 991 9.67 21.08 14.60
C ASP A 991 9.80 20.06 15.76
N PRO A 992 10.72 20.18 16.73
CA PRO A 992 10.62 19.42 17.99
C PRO A 992 9.32 19.60 18.81
N ASN A 993 8.31 20.37 18.36
CA ASN A 993 6.96 20.45 18.98
C ASN A 993 5.75 20.48 18.00
N PRO A 994 5.64 19.62 16.98
CA PRO A 994 4.59 19.77 16.01
C PRO A 994 3.45 18.86 16.39
N ASN A 995 2.65 19.30 17.34
CA ASN A 995 1.41 18.61 17.61
C ASN A 995 0.48 18.89 16.42
N VAL A 996 0.55 18.04 15.39
CA VAL A 996 -0.37 18.06 14.26
C VAL A 996 -1.75 17.79 14.81
N ILE A 997 -2.69 18.71 14.63
CA ILE A 997 -4.06 18.50 15.10
C ILE A 997 -4.71 17.35 14.30
N GLY A 998 -5.37 16.40 14.95
CA GLY A 998 -5.86 15.16 14.31
C GLY A 998 -5.60 13.90 15.15
N PHE A 999 -4.59 13.95 16.01
CA PHE A 999 -4.10 12.81 16.78
C PHE A 999 -4.77 12.69 18.15
N ASP A 1000 -4.62 11.54 18.81
CA ASP A 1000 -5.07 11.33 20.19
C ASP A 1000 -4.47 12.39 21.13
N HIS A 1001 -5.27 12.87 22.10
CA HIS A 1001 -4.84 13.82 23.12
C HIS A 1001 -3.54 13.43 23.85
N ALA A 1002 -3.22 12.13 23.91
CA ALA A 1002 -1.97 11.61 24.49
C ALA A 1002 -0.69 12.14 23.81
N TYR A 1003 -0.79 12.60 22.55
CA TYR A 1003 0.35 13.08 21.78
C TYR A 1003 0.58 14.60 21.90
N TYR A 1004 -0.35 15.38 22.48
CA TYR A 1004 -0.18 16.83 22.65
C TYR A 1004 0.51 17.18 23.96
N ARG A 1005 1.37 18.20 23.90
CA ARG A 1005 1.91 18.80 25.12
C ARG A 1005 0.82 19.60 25.82
N THR A 1006 0.50 19.20 27.05
CA THR A 1006 -0.58 19.80 27.85
C THR A 1006 -0.08 20.90 28.79
N LEU A 1007 -0.82 22.01 28.85
CA LEU A 1007 -0.63 23.17 29.72
C LEU A 1007 -1.86 23.30 30.63
N THR A 1008 -1.68 23.48 31.94
CA THR A 1008 -2.81 23.62 32.88
C THR A 1008 -2.91 25.06 33.39
N GLY A 1009 -3.89 25.84 32.92
CA GLY A 1009 -3.91 27.30 33.11
C GLY A 1009 -4.09 27.81 34.55
N ASP A 1010 -4.48 26.95 35.50
CA ASP A 1010 -4.90 27.37 36.86
C ASP A 1010 -3.73 27.64 37.82
N ASN A 1011 -2.48 27.42 37.41
CA ASN A 1011 -1.31 27.61 38.27
C ASN A 1011 -0.71 29.02 38.08
N THR A 1012 -0.81 29.86 39.12
CA THR A 1012 -0.50 31.30 39.07
C THR A 1012 0.99 31.67 38.89
N LEU A 1013 1.91 30.74 38.65
CA LEU A 1013 3.35 31.05 38.64
C LEU A 1013 4.28 30.21 37.75
N LEU A 1014 3.84 29.20 36.98
CA LEU A 1014 4.80 28.24 36.39
C LEU A 1014 4.48 27.61 35.03
N ASN A 1015 3.64 28.19 34.17
CA ASN A 1015 3.51 27.71 32.78
C ASN A 1015 4.31 28.58 31.82
N LYS A 1016 5.64 28.53 31.93
CA LYS A 1016 6.52 29.12 30.93
C LYS A 1016 6.83 28.06 29.88
N VAL A 1017 6.33 28.26 28.68
CA VAL A 1017 6.53 27.38 27.52
C VAL A 1017 7.77 27.84 26.80
N PHE A 1018 8.60 26.89 26.36
CA PHE A 1018 9.77 27.12 25.53
C PHE A 1018 9.68 26.21 24.31
N GLY A 1019 9.98 26.74 23.13
CA GLY A 1019 9.98 26.03 21.85
C GLY A 1019 10.90 26.70 20.82
N THR A 1020 10.96 26.13 19.63
CA THR A 1020 11.71 26.64 18.45
C THR A 1020 10.74 26.73 17.27
N LEU A 1021 11.05 27.53 16.26
CA LEU A 1021 10.38 27.51 14.95
C LEU A 1021 11.49 27.48 13.90
N SER A 1022 11.59 26.40 13.14
CA SER A 1022 12.78 26.02 12.38
C SER A 1022 12.81 26.59 10.96
N TYR A 1023 11.65 26.97 10.39
CA TYR A 1023 11.53 27.58 9.06
C TYR A 1023 10.30 28.50 8.93
N SER A 1024 10.15 29.18 7.79
CA SER A 1024 9.19 30.27 7.58
C SER A 1024 7.71 29.87 7.68
N GLN A 1025 7.40 28.58 7.52
CA GLN A 1025 6.05 28.02 7.62
C GLN A 1025 5.81 27.18 8.88
N ASP A 1026 6.80 27.10 9.76
CA ASP A 1026 6.75 26.25 10.95
C ASP A 1026 5.66 26.71 11.96
N LYS A 1027 4.94 25.74 12.53
CA LYS A 1027 3.75 25.92 13.36
C LYS A 1027 3.69 24.87 14.47
N ASP A 1028 3.84 25.33 15.70
CA ASP A 1028 3.65 24.50 16.90
C ASP A 1028 2.23 24.58 17.44
N VAL A 1029 1.75 23.52 18.09
CA VAL A 1029 0.44 23.52 18.77
C VAL A 1029 0.56 22.98 20.20
N TYR A 1030 -0.14 23.56 21.17
CA TYR A 1030 -0.20 23.07 22.56
C TYR A 1030 -1.63 22.86 23.01
N LEU A 1031 -1.87 21.89 23.89
CA LEU A 1031 -3.18 21.67 24.51
C LEU A 1031 -3.27 22.47 25.83
N LEU A 1032 -4.15 23.45 25.92
CA LEU A 1032 -4.40 24.22 27.14
C LEU A 1032 -5.66 23.68 27.84
N THR A 1033 -5.49 23.06 29.00
CA THR A 1033 -6.58 22.63 29.88
C THR A 1033 -6.82 23.64 31.00
N LEU A 1034 -8.06 24.09 31.14
CA LEU A 1034 -8.51 25.01 32.19
C LEU A 1034 -9.50 24.28 33.09
N SER A 1035 -9.22 24.19 34.39
CA SER A 1035 -10.15 23.59 35.36
C SER A 1035 -11.11 24.61 35.97
N THR A 1036 -10.87 25.91 35.78
CA THR A 1036 -11.74 26.98 36.27
C THR A 1036 -12.04 28.02 35.20
N SER A 1037 -13.27 28.53 35.15
CA SER A 1037 -13.62 29.68 34.29
C SER A 1037 -13.08 30.97 34.91
N GLY A 1038 -12.46 31.85 34.11
CA GLY A 1038 -11.81 33.04 34.65
C GLY A 1038 -11.16 33.96 33.61
N VAL A 1039 -10.45 34.98 34.11
CA VAL A 1039 -9.67 35.91 33.29
C VAL A 1039 -8.22 35.42 33.25
N TYR A 1040 -7.74 35.00 32.08
CA TYR A 1040 -6.38 34.52 31.90
C TYR A 1040 -5.54 35.56 31.18
N LYS A 1041 -4.27 35.68 31.55
CA LYS A 1041 -3.33 36.62 30.93
C LYS A 1041 -2.30 35.87 30.09
N TYR A 1042 -2.12 36.32 28.84
CA TYR A 1042 -1.07 35.87 27.95
C TYR A 1042 0.14 36.82 28.00
N SER A 1043 1.34 36.26 28.04
CA SER A 1043 2.60 37.02 27.99
C SER A 1043 3.62 36.26 27.15
N SER A 1044 4.35 36.95 26.29
CA SER A 1044 5.48 36.39 25.52
C SER A 1044 6.64 37.37 25.50
N LEU A 1045 7.88 36.88 25.53
CA LEU A 1045 9.09 37.70 25.36
C LEU A 1045 9.65 37.58 23.93
N SER A 1046 9.06 36.72 23.10
CA SER A 1046 9.51 36.39 21.76
C SER A 1046 8.62 37.01 20.69
N ASN A 1047 9.17 37.23 19.50
CA ASN A 1047 8.44 37.80 18.37
C ASN A 1047 7.64 36.71 17.62
N ILE A 1048 6.66 36.13 18.32
CA ILE A 1048 5.79 35.05 17.84
C ILE A 1048 4.33 35.50 17.75
N THR A 1049 3.60 34.89 16.84
CA THR A 1049 2.14 34.94 16.77
C THR A 1049 1.57 33.73 17.47
N VAL A 1050 0.61 33.91 18.37
CA VAL A 1050 -0.07 32.79 19.04
C VAL A 1050 -1.58 32.92 18.82
N TYR A 1051 -2.23 31.86 18.39
CA TYR A 1051 -3.68 31.75 18.28
C TYR A 1051 -4.21 30.78 19.33
N LEU A 1052 -5.21 31.20 20.09
CA LEU A 1052 -6.01 30.31 20.92
C LEU A 1052 -7.17 29.78 20.08
N VAL A 1053 -7.26 28.46 19.92
CA VAL A 1053 -8.36 27.77 19.24
C VAL A 1053 -9.24 27.12 20.29
N ASP A 1054 -10.53 27.45 20.30
CA ASP A 1054 -11.48 26.82 21.21
C ASP A 1054 -12.03 25.49 20.67
N GLN A 1055 -12.90 24.84 21.44
CA GLN A 1055 -13.51 23.55 21.10
C GLN A 1055 -14.41 23.60 19.85
N THR A 1056 -14.77 24.79 19.38
CA THR A 1056 -15.54 25.02 18.16
C THR A 1056 -14.66 25.34 16.96
N GLY A 1057 -13.33 25.28 17.11
CA GLY A 1057 -12.37 25.61 16.05
C GLY A 1057 -12.09 27.10 15.89
N LYS A 1058 -12.74 27.98 16.67
CA LYS A 1058 -12.61 29.43 16.52
C LYS A 1058 -11.24 29.91 17.01
N GLN A 1059 -10.50 30.59 16.12
CA GLN A 1059 -9.16 31.08 16.40
C GLN A 1059 -9.17 32.53 16.91
N THR A 1060 -8.55 32.77 18.06
CA THR A 1060 -8.38 34.10 18.66
C THR A 1060 -6.89 34.45 18.72
N LEU A 1061 -6.49 35.51 18.01
CA LEU A 1061 -5.12 36.01 18.08
C LEU A 1061 -4.79 36.55 19.49
N MET A 1062 -3.75 35.98 20.08
CA MET A 1062 -3.28 36.32 21.41
C MET A 1062 -2.27 37.47 21.37
N ARG A 1063 -2.57 38.57 22.07
CA ARG A 1063 -1.77 39.79 22.14
C ARG A 1063 -1.00 39.81 23.45
N ASN A 1064 0.30 40.10 23.36
CA ASN A 1064 1.17 40.11 24.51
C ASN A 1064 0.65 41.05 25.62
N ASN A 1065 0.61 40.57 26.86
CA ASN A 1065 0.07 41.23 28.06
C ASN A 1065 -1.45 41.49 28.08
N TRP A 1066 -2.23 40.93 27.15
CA TRP A 1066 -3.68 41.03 27.17
C TRP A 1066 -4.33 39.94 28.02
N THR A 1067 -5.56 40.19 28.42
CA THR A 1067 -6.39 39.27 29.22
C THR A 1067 -7.55 38.72 28.39
N TYR A 1068 -7.87 37.44 28.60
CA TYR A 1068 -8.87 36.66 27.88
C TYR A 1068 -9.84 36.03 28.88
N GLN A 1069 -11.14 36.21 28.66
CA GLN A 1069 -12.18 35.55 29.46
C GLN A 1069 -12.40 34.16 28.88
N LEU A 1070 -12.09 33.11 29.63
CA LEU A 1070 -12.18 31.71 29.19
C LEU A 1070 -12.98 30.87 30.18
N GLU A 1071 -13.68 29.86 29.66
CA GLU A 1071 -14.42 28.88 30.46
C GLU A 1071 -13.54 27.66 30.78
N ALA A 1072 -13.93 26.85 31.77
CA ALA A 1072 -13.28 25.58 32.02
C ALA A 1072 -13.44 24.64 30.80
N GLY A 1073 -12.34 24.07 30.32
CA GLY A 1073 -12.33 23.29 29.09
C GLY A 1073 -10.93 23.09 28.52
N THR A 1074 -10.88 22.50 27.33
CA THR A 1074 -9.63 22.21 26.61
C THR A 1074 -9.57 23.08 25.36
N TYR A 1075 -8.46 23.77 25.16
CA TYR A 1075 -8.18 24.69 24.06
C TYR A 1075 -6.89 24.28 23.36
N TYR A 1076 -6.66 24.74 22.14
CA TYR A 1076 -5.35 24.62 21.47
C TYR A 1076 -4.67 25.99 21.40
N LEU A 1077 -3.34 26.03 21.56
CA LEU A 1077 -2.52 27.22 21.33
C LEU A 1077 -1.61 26.96 20.13
N ARG A 1078 -1.90 27.60 19.00
CA ARG A 1078 -1.08 27.53 17.78
C ARG A 1078 -0.05 28.65 17.77
N VAL A 1079 1.22 28.34 17.65
CA VAL A 1079 2.35 29.29 17.66
C VAL A 1079 2.98 29.35 16.27
N SER A 1080 3.29 30.54 15.78
CA SER A 1080 3.97 30.74 14.49
C SER A 1080 4.85 32.00 14.48
N SER A 1081 5.72 32.11 13.47
CA SER A 1081 6.65 33.23 13.28
C SER A 1081 5.98 34.42 12.56
N GLN A 1082 6.30 35.67 12.94
CA GLN A 1082 5.88 36.89 12.20
C GLN A 1082 6.82 37.28 11.06
N SER A 1083 8.04 36.76 11.03
CA SER A 1083 9.04 37.12 10.02
C SER A 1083 10.21 36.13 10.03
N ALA A 1084 10.31 35.25 9.05
CA ALA A 1084 11.57 34.56 8.78
C ALA A 1084 11.73 34.33 7.27
N SER A 1085 12.88 34.72 6.74
CA SER A 1085 13.45 34.12 5.53
C SER A 1085 13.75 32.64 5.81
N ASP A 1086 13.74 31.79 4.78
CA ASP A 1086 13.82 30.31 4.81
C ASP A 1086 15.09 29.68 5.46
N THR A 1087 15.83 30.39 6.32
CA THR A 1087 17.14 29.99 6.84
C THR A 1087 17.40 30.32 8.33
N GLN A 1088 16.41 30.74 9.12
CA GLN A 1088 16.62 31.03 10.56
C GLN A 1088 15.69 30.22 11.49
N ILE A 1089 16.31 29.51 12.45
CA ILE A 1089 15.65 28.93 13.62
C ILE A 1089 15.35 30.04 14.63
N LEU A 1090 14.10 30.16 15.08
CA LEU A 1090 13.64 31.13 16.07
C LEU A 1090 13.25 30.43 17.38
N GLU A 1091 14.01 30.65 18.45
CA GLU A 1091 13.63 30.20 19.80
C GLU A 1091 12.53 31.12 20.38
N TYR A 1092 11.54 30.55 21.06
CA TYR A 1092 10.46 31.32 21.68
C TYR A 1092 10.10 30.92 23.11
N ASP A 1093 9.57 31.89 23.88
CA ASP A 1093 8.97 31.66 25.18
C ASP A 1093 7.66 32.44 25.41
N PHE A 1094 6.66 31.76 25.97
CA PHE A 1094 5.41 32.40 26.38
C PHE A 1094 4.85 31.84 27.69
N SER A 1095 3.86 32.53 28.26
CA SER A 1095 3.20 32.18 29.51
C SER A 1095 1.70 32.45 29.45
N PHE A 1096 0.93 31.55 30.07
CA PHE A 1096 -0.51 31.68 30.23
C PHE A 1096 -0.91 31.34 31.66
N TYR A 1097 -1.56 32.28 32.36
CA TYR A 1097 -1.89 32.12 33.78
C TYR A 1097 -3.19 32.84 34.16
N LEU A 1098 -3.89 32.28 35.15
CA LEU A 1098 -5.06 32.92 35.76
C LEU A 1098 -4.67 34.26 36.40
N ASN A 1099 -5.29 35.34 35.95
CA ASN A 1099 -5.06 36.70 36.44
C ASN A 1099 -5.99 36.94 37.64
N SER A 1100 -5.44 36.83 38.85
CA SER A 1100 -6.15 36.98 40.13
C SER A 1100 -6.66 38.40 40.38
#